data_AF-A0A0D6MM28-F1
#
_entry.id   AF-A0A0D6MM28-F1
#
_cell.length_a   1.000
_cell.length_b   1.000
_cell.length_c   1.000
_cell.angle_alpha   90.00
_cell.angle_beta   90.00
_cell.angle_gamma   90.00
#
_symmetry.space_group_name_H-M   'P 1'
#
loop_
_entity.id
_entity.type
_entity.pdbx_description
1 polymer ?
#
loop_
_entity_poly.entity_id
_entity_poly.type
_entity_poly.pdbx_seq_one_letter_code
_entity_poly.pdbx_strand_id
1 'polypeptide(L)'
;MRAIEMMHLRTRFTQFAIGLMAAGALLSSSPGAHAQQVAPNSHEALEAKAAAGAGGNGAALPFGWHASAPMVSSQLDALRHELSTLYGTLSQPDTILSADAAARLSRRAATDETTAQNLVAQLQSYQNVYEGFASVLGKTATPGEDASITKQRATITQGLNDINSDLTQAKLAQLQAHQLGLGISRQTATQHQALISQRAPSPLSPLFWRQLEGELPQDRAVLATFPALTRNADVAAARWITPTLIAVLLAALLVGTQATVVPIERVLTRFARSPKVGATPTNAIRLPLALLNGVAGCVMGWLMALAATGIFGIDQDSPFWPAVQALTPLIPTCGLAAGIGAALSRRIRGHDAPGPWPRGLAIWFCLAVLSQGVLRFLDQQSPVGLLTLELLEGVFSLVVVWTGQQAAMRLRVQAPPREEEAGTHPTPDADVPGGAAESHAVTEARFLPPLRAVCSLWAIVVTGSVILGYFSFAYVLATWVLSVSTGLAIALLLATCLRMACDVILAPQGGIASHMRRLGIQPRHLQQASVLISGAGNVFLLALLVSIGLTQGELDPSLVMNNLHGLFIGRMVGGVPVSLDTVIKCALVLIFGRTAIGLLANWFKERLFPTTRLDMGAQTSALSIFTYAAWIMLLLTVLSLAGLTVQNLAWIMSALSVGIGFGLQSIVQNFVSGIILLAERPVRIGDQVSIAGSTGDIKRISVRSTELRLSDGSILIVPNSQFITSAVRNATLGNAQAQITILFSVPPDADIERVRGLLMQVLSKRSDVLQTAAPSITVTALSASTLTLSLSVQIASSRLAGGARSGIVLDAHNAFAAAGIALSTADG
;
A
#
# COMPACT_ATOMS: atom_id res chain seq x y z
N MET A 1 43.81 -52.27 -10.50
CA MET A 1 43.73 -50.82 -10.83
C MET A 1 42.41 -50.42 -11.52
N ARG A 2 42.00 -51.04 -12.64
CA ARG A 2 40.74 -50.66 -13.34
C ARG A 2 39.43 -50.86 -12.56
N ALA A 3 39.38 -51.78 -11.58
CA ALA A 3 38.20 -51.97 -10.74
C ALA A 3 38.02 -50.88 -9.67
N ILE A 4 39.11 -50.25 -9.21
CA ILE A 4 39.09 -49.18 -8.19
C ILE A 4 38.72 -47.84 -8.84
N GLU A 5 39.16 -47.59 -10.08
CA GLU A 5 38.71 -46.44 -10.88
C GLU A 5 37.21 -46.51 -11.20
N MET A 6 36.67 -47.69 -11.54
CA MET A 6 35.23 -47.85 -11.77
C MET A 6 34.40 -47.71 -10.48
N MET A 7 34.95 -48.10 -9.32
CA MET A 7 34.28 -47.90 -8.04
C MET A 7 34.24 -46.42 -7.66
N HIS A 8 35.31 -45.65 -7.87
CA HIS A 8 35.32 -44.20 -7.67
C HIS A 8 34.42 -43.44 -8.65
N LEU A 9 34.32 -43.87 -9.91
CA LEU A 9 33.38 -43.28 -10.87
C LEU A 9 31.93 -43.51 -10.46
N ARG A 10 31.62 -44.71 -9.95
CA ARG A 10 30.26 -45.08 -9.52
C ARG A 10 29.85 -44.32 -8.25
N THR A 11 30.78 -44.08 -7.32
CA THR A 11 30.55 -43.25 -6.11
C THR A 11 30.38 -41.77 -6.44
N ARG A 12 31.12 -41.24 -7.42
CA ARG A 12 30.93 -39.87 -7.92
C ARG A 12 29.61 -39.72 -8.69
N PHE A 13 29.16 -40.76 -9.40
CA PHE A 13 27.88 -40.74 -10.12
C PHE A 13 26.68 -40.87 -9.18
N THR A 14 26.78 -41.62 -8.08
CA THR A 14 25.74 -41.63 -7.03
C THR A 14 25.73 -40.35 -6.21
N GLN A 15 26.88 -39.73 -5.90
CA GLN A 15 26.92 -38.38 -5.32
C GLN A 15 26.36 -37.31 -6.28
N PHE A 16 26.57 -37.46 -7.59
CA PHE A 16 25.97 -36.62 -8.63
C PHE A 16 24.45 -36.80 -8.72
N ALA A 17 23.93 -38.04 -8.59
CA ALA A 17 22.49 -38.32 -8.57
C ALA A 17 21.79 -37.83 -7.28
N ILE A 18 22.46 -37.90 -6.12
CA ILE A 18 21.98 -37.36 -4.84
C ILE A 18 22.01 -35.81 -4.88
N GLY A 19 23.02 -35.21 -5.50
CA GLY A 19 23.07 -33.78 -5.80
C GLY A 19 21.96 -33.32 -6.75
N LEU A 20 21.58 -34.17 -7.71
CA LEU A 20 20.45 -33.92 -8.64
C LEU A 20 19.09 -33.94 -7.92
N MET A 21 18.91 -34.82 -6.91
CA MET A 21 17.69 -34.82 -6.08
C MET A 21 17.65 -33.66 -5.07
N ALA A 22 18.80 -33.25 -4.53
CA ALA A 22 18.90 -32.08 -3.64
C ALA A 22 18.67 -30.75 -4.38
N ALA A 23 19.10 -30.64 -5.65
CA ALA A 23 18.85 -29.47 -6.49
C ALA A 23 17.37 -29.33 -6.93
N GLY A 24 16.64 -30.45 -7.04
CA GLY A 24 15.18 -30.43 -7.27
C GLY A 24 14.37 -29.93 -6.07
N ALA A 25 14.87 -30.13 -4.84
CA ALA A 25 14.22 -29.68 -3.61
C ALA A 25 14.43 -28.17 -3.32
N LEU A 26 15.41 -27.52 -3.96
CA LEU A 26 15.70 -26.09 -3.82
C LEU A 26 14.79 -25.17 -4.64
N LEU A 27 13.91 -25.73 -5.49
CA LEU A 27 12.91 -24.98 -6.26
C LEU A 27 11.51 -24.98 -5.62
N SER A 28 11.34 -25.56 -4.42
CA SER A 28 10.04 -25.60 -3.71
C SER A 28 10.08 -25.12 -2.26
N SER A 29 11.14 -24.45 -1.80
CA SER A 29 11.20 -23.92 -0.43
C SER A 29 10.56 -22.53 -0.33
N SER A 30 9.25 -22.49 -0.05
CA SER A 30 8.64 -21.33 0.61
C SER A 30 9.14 -21.25 2.07
N PRO A 31 9.40 -20.06 2.62
CA PRO A 31 9.65 -19.92 4.06
C PRO A 31 8.30 -20.06 4.78
N GLY A 32 8.01 -21.24 5.34
CA GLY A 32 6.77 -21.42 6.12
C GLY A 32 6.30 -22.85 6.39
N ALA A 33 6.96 -23.90 5.90
CA ALA A 33 6.42 -25.26 5.99
C ALA A 33 7.35 -26.27 6.67
N HIS A 34 7.82 -25.97 7.89
CA HIS A 34 8.34 -26.99 8.81
C HIS A 34 7.88 -26.72 10.24
N ALA A 35 6.56 -26.66 10.43
CA ALA A 35 5.95 -26.68 11.77
C ALA A 35 4.58 -27.37 11.74
N GLN A 36 4.44 -28.53 11.09
CA GLN A 36 3.27 -29.38 11.31
C GLN A 36 3.48 -30.79 10.79
N GLN A 37 3.73 -31.72 11.72
CA GLN A 37 3.20 -33.09 11.81
C GLN A 37 4.20 -34.04 12.49
N VAL A 38 4.15 -34.12 13.84
CA VAL A 38 4.23 -35.39 14.57
C VAL A 38 3.36 -35.28 15.84
N ALA A 39 2.31 -36.11 15.86
CA ALA A 39 1.50 -36.62 16.98
C ALA A 39 0.66 -35.65 17.88
N PRO A 40 -0.67 -35.89 18.00
CA PRO A 40 -1.45 -35.41 19.14
C PRO A 40 -1.11 -36.26 20.37
N ASN A 41 -1.35 -35.73 21.57
CA ASN A 41 -1.22 -36.37 22.89
C ASN A 41 0.09 -36.10 23.67
N SER A 42 0.59 -34.86 23.65
CA SER A 42 1.63 -34.43 24.61
C SER A 42 1.08 -33.87 25.93
N HIS A 43 -0.23 -33.61 26.06
CA HIS A 43 -0.82 -33.10 27.30
C HIS A 43 -0.92 -34.18 28.40
N GLU A 44 -1.33 -35.41 28.08
CA GLU A 44 -1.39 -36.51 29.07
C GLU A 44 0.00 -37.06 29.44
N ALA A 45 0.97 -37.02 28.52
CA ALA A 45 2.34 -37.45 28.79
C ALA A 45 3.12 -36.47 29.68
N LEU A 46 2.73 -35.19 29.71
CA LEU A 46 3.31 -34.16 30.57
C LEU A 46 2.75 -34.21 32.00
N GLU A 47 1.45 -34.49 32.17
CA GLU A 47 0.85 -34.67 33.49
C GLU A 47 1.35 -35.95 34.20
N ALA A 48 1.53 -37.05 33.46
CA ALA A 48 2.06 -38.30 34.02
C ALA A 48 3.54 -38.20 34.45
N LYS A 49 4.33 -37.31 33.83
CA LYS A 49 5.75 -37.12 34.16
C LYS A 49 5.97 -36.05 35.24
N ALA A 50 5.02 -35.13 35.43
CA ALA A 50 5.01 -34.19 36.55
C ALA A 50 4.74 -34.89 37.89
N ALA A 51 3.92 -35.95 37.90
CA ALA A 51 3.66 -36.73 39.11
C ALA A 51 4.83 -37.63 39.56
N ALA A 52 5.76 -37.98 38.66
CA ALA A 52 6.86 -38.91 38.93
C ALA A 52 8.16 -38.24 39.44
N GLY A 53 8.23 -36.90 39.47
CA GLY A 53 9.42 -36.14 39.86
C GLY A 53 9.45 -35.62 41.30
N ALA A 54 8.44 -35.93 42.12
CA ALA A 54 8.27 -35.37 43.46
C ALA A 54 9.16 -36.02 44.55
N GLY A 55 10.35 -36.48 44.20
CA GLY A 55 11.28 -37.12 45.15
C GLY A 55 12.73 -36.94 44.73
N GLY A 56 13.37 -35.86 45.21
CA GLY A 56 14.83 -35.74 45.21
C GLY A 56 15.35 -34.38 44.76
N ASN A 57 15.91 -33.65 45.74
CA ASN A 57 16.90 -32.56 45.69
C ASN A 57 16.87 -31.54 44.55
N GLY A 58 16.86 -30.25 44.95
CA GLY A 58 16.83 -29.08 44.07
C GLY A 58 17.88 -29.09 42.95
N ALA A 59 17.45 -29.55 41.78
CA ALA A 59 18.15 -29.38 40.52
C ALA A 59 17.42 -28.30 39.71
N ALA A 60 18.19 -27.32 39.24
CA ALA A 60 17.75 -26.26 38.35
C ALA A 60 16.94 -26.81 37.16
N LEU A 61 15.91 -26.06 36.74
CA LEU A 61 15.10 -26.36 35.56
C LEU A 61 16.03 -26.78 34.37
N PRO A 62 15.94 -28.02 33.84
CA PRO A 62 16.96 -28.56 32.94
C PRO A 62 17.00 -27.96 31.53
N PHE A 63 16.16 -26.98 31.23
CA PHE A 63 16.12 -26.31 29.92
C PHE A 63 15.76 -24.84 30.14
N GLY A 64 16.75 -23.95 30.03
CA GLY A 64 16.57 -22.53 30.29
C GLY A 64 17.60 -21.68 29.55
N TRP A 65 17.20 -20.45 29.28
CA TRP A 65 17.99 -19.37 28.65
C TRP A 65 19.45 -19.32 29.11
N HIS A 66 19.75 -19.67 30.37
CA HIS A 66 21.10 -19.73 30.92
C HIS A 66 22.09 -20.64 30.15
N ALA A 67 21.63 -21.70 29.48
CA ALA A 67 22.51 -22.55 28.66
C ALA A 67 22.79 -21.95 27.28
N SER A 68 21.84 -21.19 26.72
CA SER A 68 21.93 -20.57 25.39
C SER A 68 22.48 -19.14 25.42
N ALA A 69 22.33 -18.43 26.55
CA ALA A 69 22.74 -17.06 26.75
C ALA A 69 24.20 -16.78 26.35
N PRO A 70 25.21 -17.57 26.80
CA PRO A 70 26.61 -17.29 26.43
C PRO A 70 26.88 -17.47 24.93
N MET A 71 26.15 -18.37 24.26
CA MET A 71 26.29 -18.57 22.82
C MET A 71 25.66 -17.40 22.06
N VAL A 72 24.46 -16.97 22.45
CA VAL A 72 23.75 -15.84 21.83
C VAL A 72 24.51 -14.54 22.04
N SER A 73 25.05 -14.30 23.25
CA SER A 73 25.87 -13.12 23.54
C SER A 73 27.15 -13.11 22.70
N SER A 74 27.82 -14.25 22.54
CA SER A 74 29.03 -14.35 21.70
C SER A 74 28.76 -14.07 20.22
N GLN A 75 27.60 -14.51 19.70
CA GLN A 75 27.17 -14.23 18.32
C GLN A 75 26.84 -12.76 18.13
N LEU A 76 26.18 -12.15 19.12
CA LEU A 76 25.84 -10.73 19.11
C LEU A 76 27.08 -9.83 19.18
N ASP A 77 28.07 -10.19 20.01
CA ASP A 77 29.34 -9.49 20.12
C ASP A 77 30.17 -9.59 18.83
N ALA A 78 30.22 -10.79 18.22
CA ALA A 78 30.88 -10.99 16.94
C ALA A 78 30.25 -10.13 15.83
N LEU A 79 28.92 -10.15 15.73
CA LEU A 79 28.16 -9.36 14.76
C LEU A 79 28.38 -7.85 14.97
N ARG A 80 28.38 -7.38 16.22
CA ARG A 80 28.63 -5.97 16.54
C ARG A 80 30.06 -5.55 16.19
N HIS A 81 31.04 -6.43 16.45
CA HIS A 81 32.42 -6.17 16.07
C HIS A 81 32.56 -6.06 14.54
N GLU A 82 31.93 -6.98 13.80
CA GLU A 82 31.92 -6.97 12.34
C GLU A 82 31.27 -5.68 11.80
N LEU A 83 30.10 -5.29 12.30
CA LEU A 83 29.43 -4.04 11.90
C LEU A 83 30.30 -2.80 12.20
N SER A 84 31.03 -2.78 13.31
CA SER A 84 31.92 -1.67 13.67
C SER A 84 33.13 -1.57 12.73
N THR A 85 33.68 -2.70 12.31
CA THR A 85 34.81 -2.74 11.36
C THR A 85 34.36 -2.28 9.96
N LEU A 86 33.18 -2.72 9.51
CA LEU A 86 32.56 -2.28 8.26
C LEU A 86 32.28 -0.76 8.29
N TYR A 87 31.70 -0.24 9.38
CA TYR A 87 31.48 1.20 9.53
C TYR A 87 32.79 1.99 9.49
N GLY A 88 33.84 1.48 10.15
CA GLY A 88 35.18 2.04 10.12
C GLY A 88 35.72 2.19 8.69
N THR A 89 35.56 1.16 7.85
CA THR A 89 36.01 1.21 6.44
C THR A 89 35.23 2.20 5.58
N LEU A 90 33.93 2.41 5.86
CA LEU A 90 33.06 3.35 5.13
C LEU A 90 33.24 4.81 5.58
N SER A 91 33.61 5.02 6.85
CA SER A 91 33.78 6.36 7.45
C SER A 91 35.06 7.09 7.04
N GLN A 92 35.95 6.43 6.29
CA GLN A 92 37.19 7.03 5.80
C GLN A 92 36.87 7.99 4.62
N PRO A 93 37.22 9.29 4.73
CA PRO A 93 36.77 10.31 3.79
C PRO A 93 37.34 10.21 2.36
N ASP A 94 38.42 9.45 2.15
CA ASP A 94 39.14 9.39 0.86
C ASP A 94 39.12 8.02 0.16
N THR A 95 38.44 7.01 0.72
CA THR A 95 38.34 5.69 0.07
C THR A 95 37.27 5.72 -1.02
N ILE A 96 37.73 5.90 -2.27
CA ILE A 96 36.92 5.58 -3.44
C ILE A 96 36.67 4.07 -3.41
N LEU A 97 35.47 3.66 -2.99
CA LEU A 97 35.04 2.27 -3.05
C LEU A 97 34.99 1.84 -4.52
N SER A 98 35.84 0.89 -4.90
CA SER A 98 35.72 0.21 -6.20
C SER A 98 34.40 -0.57 -6.27
N ALA A 99 33.86 -0.77 -7.47
CA ALA A 99 32.61 -1.51 -7.66
C ALA A 99 32.65 -2.90 -6.98
N ASP A 100 33.79 -3.59 -7.07
CA ASP A 100 34.02 -4.88 -6.42
C ASP A 100 34.13 -4.79 -4.89
N ALA A 101 34.72 -3.71 -4.35
CA ALA A 101 34.74 -3.48 -2.90
C ALA A 101 33.33 -3.20 -2.37
N ALA A 102 32.55 -2.36 -3.07
CA ALA A 102 31.17 -2.05 -2.71
C ALA A 102 30.24 -3.27 -2.82
N ALA A 103 30.41 -4.11 -3.84
CA ALA A 103 29.66 -5.35 -4.02
C ALA A 103 29.99 -6.40 -2.93
N ARG A 104 31.23 -6.42 -2.43
CA ARG A 104 31.63 -7.27 -1.30
C ARG A 104 31.06 -6.76 0.02
N LEU A 105 31.18 -5.46 0.28
CA LEU A 105 30.65 -4.84 1.51
C LEU A 105 29.13 -4.90 1.58
N SER A 106 28.42 -4.68 0.47
CA SER A 106 26.95 -4.80 0.43
C SER A 106 26.47 -6.23 0.68
N ARG A 107 27.16 -7.24 0.10
CA ARG A 107 26.88 -8.65 0.40
C ARG A 107 27.12 -8.97 1.87
N ARG A 108 28.22 -8.48 2.44
CA ARG A 108 28.56 -8.64 3.86
C ARG A 108 27.50 -8.01 4.77
N ALA A 109 27.11 -6.77 4.50
CA ALA A 109 26.06 -6.07 5.24
C ALA A 109 24.71 -6.80 5.15
N ALA A 110 24.38 -7.39 3.99
CA ALA A 110 23.17 -8.19 3.83
C ALA A 110 23.22 -9.50 4.64
N THR A 111 24.37 -10.19 4.67
CA THR A 111 24.54 -11.38 5.53
C THR A 111 24.43 -11.02 7.01
N ASP A 112 25.00 -9.89 7.44
CA ASP A 112 24.93 -9.42 8.83
C ASP A 112 23.48 -9.05 9.20
N GLU A 113 22.74 -8.39 8.28
CA GLU A 113 21.33 -8.09 8.47
C GLU A 113 20.49 -9.36 8.63
N THR A 114 20.70 -10.39 7.81
CA THR A 114 20.00 -11.69 7.95
C THR A 114 20.37 -12.41 9.24
N THR A 115 21.62 -12.32 9.68
CA THR A 115 22.10 -12.92 10.93
C THR A 115 21.44 -12.24 12.13
N ALA A 116 21.37 -10.91 12.12
CA ALA A 116 20.69 -10.13 13.16
C ALA A 116 19.18 -10.43 13.20
N GLN A 117 18.53 -10.56 12.04
CA GLN A 117 17.11 -10.94 11.94
C GLN A 117 16.83 -12.31 12.56
N ASN A 118 17.67 -13.31 12.26
CA ASN A 118 17.55 -14.65 12.83
C ASN A 118 17.75 -14.63 14.36
N LEU A 119 18.71 -13.84 14.85
CA LEU A 119 18.96 -13.68 16.30
C LEU A 119 17.76 -13.04 17.02
N VAL A 120 17.15 -12.00 16.42
CA VAL A 120 15.93 -11.36 16.95
C VAL A 120 14.77 -12.35 17.01
N ALA A 121 14.56 -13.14 15.96
CA ALA A 121 13.50 -14.15 15.93
C ALA A 121 13.72 -15.24 17.01
N GLN A 122 14.97 -15.67 17.20
CA GLN A 122 15.35 -16.63 18.23
C GLN A 122 15.11 -16.08 19.65
N LEU A 123 15.52 -14.83 19.92
CA LEU A 123 15.32 -14.15 21.20
C LEU A 123 13.83 -13.92 21.51
N GLN A 124 13.01 -13.56 20.52
CA GLN A 124 11.56 -13.44 20.67
C GLN A 124 10.91 -14.76 21.05
N SER A 125 11.38 -15.89 20.50
CA SER A 125 10.91 -17.21 20.91
C SER A 125 11.17 -17.47 22.39
N TYR A 126 12.36 -17.12 22.90
CA TYR A 126 12.67 -17.27 24.33
C TYR A 126 11.85 -16.30 25.20
N GLN A 127 11.69 -15.05 24.75
CA GLN A 127 10.86 -14.05 25.44
C GLN A 127 9.43 -14.58 25.64
N ASN A 128 8.79 -15.09 24.59
CA ASN A 128 7.42 -15.62 24.66
C ASN A 128 7.29 -16.77 25.67
N VAL A 129 8.27 -17.67 25.72
CA VAL A 129 8.28 -18.80 26.67
C VAL A 129 8.43 -18.31 28.11
N TYR A 130 9.34 -17.37 28.37
CA TYR A 130 9.57 -16.81 29.70
C TYR A 130 8.43 -15.91 30.18
N GLU A 131 7.80 -15.14 29.30
CA GLU A 131 6.59 -14.37 29.59
C GLU A 131 5.42 -15.30 29.93
N GLY A 132 5.32 -16.44 29.23
CA GLY A 132 4.38 -17.52 29.57
C GLY A 132 4.58 -18.01 31.00
N PHE A 133 5.80 -18.35 31.40
CA PHE A 133 6.09 -18.77 32.78
C PHE A 133 5.85 -17.65 33.82
N ALA A 134 6.22 -16.41 33.50
CA ALA A 134 5.98 -15.26 34.37
C ALA A 134 4.48 -14.99 34.58
N SER A 135 3.64 -15.22 33.57
CA SER A 135 2.19 -15.09 33.68
C SER A 135 1.56 -16.11 34.63
N VAL A 136 2.10 -17.34 34.68
CA VAL A 136 1.65 -18.42 35.57
C VAL A 136 2.04 -18.15 37.03
N LEU A 137 3.23 -17.59 37.27
CA LEU A 137 3.78 -17.36 38.62
C LEU A 137 3.29 -16.05 39.29
N GLY A 138 2.67 -15.14 38.53
CA GLY A 138 2.17 -13.87 39.04
C GLY A 138 3.26 -12.85 39.39
N LYS A 139 2.87 -11.56 39.47
CA LYS A 139 3.81 -10.41 39.57
C LYS A 139 4.34 -10.14 40.98
N THR A 140 3.66 -10.58 42.04
CA THR A 140 3.98 -10.23 43.43
C THR A 140 3.83 -11.42 44.35
N ALA A 141 4.69 -11.52 45.36
CA ALA A 141 4.61 -12.58 46.36
C ALA A 141 3.36 -12.45 47.23
N THR A 142 2.65 -13.57 47.42
CA THR A 142 1.49 -13.64 48.32
C THR A 142 1.90 -14.06 49.73
N PRO A 143 1.23 -13.59 50.80
CA PRO A 143 1.56 -13.99 52.16
C PRO A 143 1.35 -15.50 52.36
N GLY A 144 2.39 -16.23 52.80
CA GLY A 144 2.37 -17.69 53.01
C GLY A 144 2.86 -18.55 51.84
N GLU A 145 3.42 -17.93 50.79
CA GLU A 145 3.96 -18.60 49.60
C GLU A 145 5.31 -19.32 49.89
N ASP A 146 5.52 -20.50 49.28
CA ASP A 146 6.74 -21.29 49.46
C ASP A 146 7.98 -20.54 48.91
N ALA A 147 9.09 -20.61 49.64
CA ALA A 147 10.37 -19.98 49.27
C ALA A 147 10.92 -20.47 47.93
N SER A 148 10.54 -21.69 47.51
CA SER A 148 10.88 -22.26 46.20
C SER A 148 10.27 -21.47 45.03
N ILE A 149 9.02 -21.02 45.17
CA ILE A 149 8.28 -20.25 44.15
C ILE A 149 8.84 -18.84 44.03
N THR A 150 9.21 -18.22 45.16
CA THR A 150 9.86 -16.90 45.16
C THR A 150 11.22 -16.94 44.44
N LYS A 151 12.00 -18.01 44.63
CA LYS A 151 13.28 -18.23 43.91
C LYS A 151 13.04 -18.44 42.41
N GLN A 152 12.04 -19.24 42.02
CA GLN A 152 11.70 -19.46 40.61
C GLN A 152 11.24 -18.16 39.91
N ARG A 153 10.41 -17.35 40.58
CA ARG A 153 9.99 -16.03 40.10
C ARG A 153 11.18 -15.11 39.86
N ALA A 154 12.15 -15.09 40.78
CA ALA A 154 13.36 -14.29 40.64
C ALA A 154 14.21 -14.74 39.43
N THR A 155 14.41 -16.05 39.25
CA THR A 155 15.17 -16.60 38.11
C THR A 155 14.53 -16.29 36.76
N ILE A 156 13.20 -16.42 36.65
CA ILE A 156 12.47 -16.11 35.41
C ILE A 156 12.49 -14.61 35.11
N THR A 157 12.34 -13.77 36.14
CA THR A 157 12.40 -12.31 35.99
C THR A 157 13.79 -11.85 35.55
N GLN A 158 14.84 -12.45 36.11
CA GLN A 158 16.21 -12.19 35.68
C GLN A 158 16.44 -12.63 34.23
N GLY A 159 16.00 -13.84 33.86
CA GLY A 159 16.09 -14.32 32.48
C GLY A 159 15.36 -13.44 31.47
N LEU A 160 14.17 -12.92 31.82
CA LEU A 160 13.44 -11.95 31.00
C LEU A 160 14.21 -10.64 30.80
N ASN A 161 14.86 -10.14 31.85
CA ASN A 161 15.65 -8.91 31.75
C ASN A 161 16.87 -9.12 30.83
N ASP A 162 17.55 -10.26 30.95
CA ASP A 162 18.69 -10.62 30.10
C ASP A 162 18.26 -10.76 28.62
N ILE A 163 17.18 -11.51 28.35
CA ILE A 163 16.61 -11.68 27.00
C ILE A 163 16.21 -10.31 26.42
N ASN A 164 15.58 -9.44 27.20
CA ASN A 164 15.15 -8.11 26.72
C ASN A 164 16.34 -7.20 26.42
N SER A 165 17.41 -7.26 27.21
CA SER A 165 18.66 -6.55 26.93
C SER A 165 19.25 -7.02 25.60
N ASP A 166 19.43 -8.33 25.43
CA ASP A 166 20.01 -8.91 24.22
C ASP A 166 19.13 -8.67 22.99
N LEU A 167 17.80 -8.72 23.16
CA LEU A 167 16.84 -8.39 22.10
C LEU A 167 16.96 -6.93 21.66
N THR A 168 17.13 -6.01 22.61
CA THR A 168 17.29 -4.58 22.31
C THR A 168 18.59 -4.34 21.55
N GLN A 169 19.67 -5.00 21.96
CA GLN A 169 20.96 -4.93 21.28
C GLN A 169 20.91 -5.57 19.89
N ALA A 170 20.26 -6.72 19.73
CA ALA A 170 20.08 -7.39 18.43
C ALA A 170 19.27 -6.54 17.44
N LYS A 171 18.18 -5.89 17.92
CA LYS A 171 17.41 -4.94 17.10
C LYS A 171 18.23 -3.71 16.71
N LEU A 172 19.09 -3.21 17.61
CA LEU A 172 19.98 -2.10 17.31
C LEU A 172 21.04 -2.48 16.26
N ALA A 173 21.63 -3.67 16.38
CA ALA A 173 22.56 -4.19 15.40
C ALA A 173 21.90 -4.45 14.03
N GLN A 174 20.67 -4.96 14.02
CA GLN A 174 19.86 -5.09 12.81
C GLN A 174 19.65 -3.74 12.12
N LEU A 175 19.29 -2.70 12.90
CA LEU A 175 19.08 -1.36 12.37
C LEU A 175 20.38 -0.74 11.85
N GLN A 176 21.50 -0.97 12.52
CA GLN A 176 22.83 -0.56 12.06
C GLN A 176 23.23 -1.24 10.75
N ALA A 177 23.06 -2.56 10.63
CA ALA A 177 23.33 -3.32 9.40
C ALA A 177 22.51 -2.77 8.22
N HIS A 178 21.22 -2.52 8.46
CA HIS A 178 20.32 -1.95 7.46
C HIS A 178 20.74 -0.54 7.02
N GLN A 179 21.08 0.34 7.97
CA GLN A 179 21.58 1.70 7.66
C GLN A 179 22.90 1.67 6.89
N LEU A 180 23.79 0.72 7.21
CA LEU A 180 25.06 0.54 6.53
C LEU A 180 24.85 0.10 5.08
N GLY A 181 23.91 -0.82 4.83
CA GLY A 181 23.47 -1.19 3.48
C GLY A 181 22.94 0.01 2.67
N LEU A 182 22.11 0.86 3.30
CA LEU A 182 21.62 2.10 2.67
C LEU A 182 22.75 3.10 2.40
N GLY A 183 23.73 3.21 3.30
CA GLY A 183 24.91 4.06 3.13
C GLY A 183 25.76 3.65 1.92
N ILE A 184 26.07 2.35 1.81
CA ILE A 184 26.79 1.78 0.66
C ILE A 184 26.02 2.04 -0.65
N SER A 185 24.70 1.81 -0.65
CA SER A 185 23.85 2.04 -1.82
C SER A 185 23.81 3.53 -2.23
N ARG A 186 23.79 4.45 -1.27
CA ARG A 186 23.86 5.90 -1.56
C ARG A 186 25.21 6.30 -2.14
N GLN A 187 26.31 5.83 -1.56
CA GLN A 187 27.66 6.18 -2.02
C GLN A 187 27.93 5.64 -3.43
N THR A 188 27.54 4.39 -3.70
CA THR A 188 27.60 3.81 -5.04
C THR A 188 26.71 4.56 -6.04
N ALA A 189 25.49 4.94 -5.65
CA ALA A 189 24.62 5.76 -6.50
C ALA A 189 25.23 7.14 -6.81
N THR A 190 25.87 7.80 -5.83
CA THR A 190 26.54 9.09 -6.05
C THR A 190 27.76 8.98 -6.96
N GLN A 191 28.56 7.92 -6.82
CA GLN A 191 29.68 7.65 -7.72
C GLN A 191 29.19 7.36 -9.14
N HIS A 192 28.15 6.53 -9.28
CA HIS A 192 27.56 6.21 -10.57
C HIS A 192 26.97 7.46 -11.25
N GLN A 193 26.30 8.33 -10.48
CA GLN A 193 25.77 9.60 -10.97
C GLN A 193 26.88 10.58 -11.38
N ALA A 194 28.00 10.59 -10.66
CA ALA A 194 29.17 11.37 -11.04
C ALA A 194 29.76 10.88 -12.38
N LEU A 195 29.92 9.58 -12.57
CA LEU A 195 30.43 8.97 -13.81
C LEU A 195 29.54 9.27 -15.02
N ILE A 196 28.21 9.23 -14.88
CA ILE A 196 27.28 9.57 -15.97
C ILE A 196 27.42 11.05 -16.42
N SER A 197 27.81 11.94 -15.50
CA SER A 197 27.99 13.36 -15.77
C SER A 197 29.42 13.75 -16.19
N GLN A 198 30.38 12.82 -16.10
CA GLN A 198 31.75 13.06 -16.51
C GLN A 198 31.83 13.24 -18.03
N ARG A 199 32.64 14.21 -18.43
CA ARG A 199 32.85 14.56 -19.83
C ARG A 199 34.30 14.29 -20.19
N ALA A 200 34.49 13.29 -21.04
CA ALA A 200 35.77 13.00 -21.66
C ALA A 200 36.06 14.03 -22.78
N PRO A 201 37.33 14.21 -23.19
CA PRO A 201 37.65 14.94 -24.40
C PRO A 201 36.89 14.35 -25.59
N SER A 202 36.32 15.21 -26.44
CA SER A 202 35.57 14.74 -27.61
C SER A 202 36.45 13.89 -28.52
N PRO A 203 35.93 12.78 -29.09
CA PRO A 203 36.67 11.94 -30.04
C PRO A 203 37.03 12.67 -31.34
N LEU A 204 36.40 13.82 -31.61
CA LEU A 204 36.76 14.71 -32.73
C LEU A 204 37.98 15.59 -32.42
N SER A 205 38.41 15.66 -31.16
CA SER A 205 39.55 16.47 -30.75
C SER A 205 40.86 15.68 -30.88
N PRO A 206 41.96 16.31 -31.35
CA PRO A 206 43.27 15.65 -31.37
C PRO A 206 43.83 15.38 -29.96
N LEU A 207 43.32 16.07 -28.92
CA LEU A 207 43.68 15.83 -27.52
C LEU A 207 43.25 14.45 -27.04
N PHE A 208 42.05 14.00 -27.44
CA PHE A 208 41.55 12.67 -27.12
C PHE A 208 42.51 11.57 -27.58
N TRP A 209 42.94 11.63 -28.84
CA TRP A 209 43.82 10.62 -29.44
C TRP A 209 45.22 10.63 -28.82
N ARG A 210 45.74 11.80 -28.45
CA ARG A 210 47.02 11.90 -27.73
C ARG A 210 46.95 11.31 -26.32
N GLN A 211 45.84 11.50 -25.61
CA GLN A 211 45.66 10.92 -24.28
C GLN A 211 45.46 9.40 -24.35
N LEU A 212 44.68 8.92 -25.32
CA LEU A 212 44.51 7.49 -25.59
C LEU A 212 45.85 6.82 -25.95
N GLU A 213 46.68 7.48 -26.75
CA GLU A 213 48.04 7.03 -27.07
C GLU A 213 48.95 6.98 -25.83
N GLY A 214 48.71 7.85 -24.85
CA GLY A 214 49.41 7.86 -23.56
C GLY A 214 49.03 6.70 -22.63
N GLU A 215 47.77 6.25 -22.65
CA GLU A 215 47.28 5.11 -21.84
C GLU A 215 47.60 3.74 -22.47
N LEU A 216 47.76 3.71 -23.80
CA LEU A 216 48.03 2.51 -24.58
C LEU A 216 49.20 1.63 -24.07
N PRO A 217 50.37 2.16 -23.63
CA PRO A 217 51.45 1.34 -23.07
C PRO A 217 51.04 0.58 -21.78
N GLN A 218 50.23 1.22 -20.93
CA GLN A 218 49.72 0.63 -19.70
C GLN A 218 48.70 -0.47 -20.02
N ASP A 219 47.78 -0.20 -20.94
CA ASP A 219 46.79 -1.18 -21.42
C ASP A 219 47.46 -2.40 -22.07
N ARG A 220 48.52 -2.18 -22.84
CA ARG A 220 49.33 -3.27 -23.44
C ARG A 220 50.03 -4.10 -22.37
N ALA A 221 50.58 -3.47 -21.34
CA ALA A 221 51.22 -4.16 -20.23
C ALA A 221 50.23 -5.03 -19.46
N VAL A 222 49.01 -4.53 -19.24
CA VAL A 222 47.89 -5.26 -18.65
C VAL A 222 47.46 -6.43 -19.52
N LEU A 223 47.28 -6.23 -20.82
CA LEU A 223 46.94 -7.32 -21.75
C LEU A 223 48.06 -8.38 -21.82
N ALA A 224 49.30 -7.99 -21.56
CA ALA A 224 50.45 -8.90 -21.49
C ALA A 224 50.52 -9.71 -20.17
N THR A 225 49.85 -9.29 -19.09
CA THR A 225 49.76 -10.10 -17.86
C THR A 225 48.70 -11.19 -17.93
N PHE A 226 47.70 -11.08 -18.82
CA PHE A 226 46.69 -12.13 -19.04
C PHE A 226 47.31 -13.50 -19.41
N PRO A 227 48.27 -13.60 -20.37
CA PRO A 227 49.00 -14.82 -20.63
C PRO A 227 49.83 -15.32 -19.43
N ALA A 228 50.37 -14.43 -18.60
CA ALA A 228 51.17 -14.79 -17.42
C ALA A 228 50.31 -15.34 -16.27
N LEU A 229 49.10 -14.80 -16.07
CA LEU A 229 48.08 -15.33 -15.15
C LEU A 229 47.64 -16.75 -15.52
N THR A 230 47.60 -17.06 -16.83
CA THR A 230 47.32 -18.43 -17.30
C THR A 230 48.54 -19.38 -17.25
N ARG A 231 49.74 -18.86 -16.99
CA ARG A 231 51.00 -19.63 -17.00
C ARG A 231 51.45 -20.07 -15.60
N ASN A 232 51.01 -19.35 -14.55
CA ASN A 232 51.30 -19.64 -13.14
C ASN A 232 50.22 -20.47 -12.42
N ALA A 233 49.08 -20.74 -13.07
CA ALA A 233 48.14 -21.73 -12.58
C ALA A 233 48.63 -23.12 -13.03
N ASP A 234 48.91 -24.03 -12.11
CA ASP A 234 49.37 -25.42 -12.33
C ASP A 234 48.42 -26.30 -13.16
N VAL A 235 47.43 -25.72 -13.83
CA VAL A 235 46.41 -26.43 -14.58
C VAL A 235 46.65 -26.18 -16.07
N ALA A 236 47.08 -27.22 -16.79
CA ALA A 236 47.05 -27.27 -18.26
C ALA A 236 45.65 -26.90 -18.84
N ALA A 237 44.60 -26.87 -18.02
CA ALA A 237 43.27 -26.37 -18.35
C ALA A 237 43.20 -24.85 -18.59
N ALA A 238 44.04 -24.01 -17.97
CA ALA A 238 43.98 -22.55 -18.11
C ALA A 238 44.23 -22.05 -19.54
N ARG A 239 45.05 -22.78 -20.31
CA ARG A 239 45.26 -22.53 -21.76
C ARG A 239 44.03 -22.79 -22.60
N TRP A 240 43.11 -23.61 -22.09
CA TRP A 240 41.88 -23.98 -22.77
C TRP A 240 40.66 -23.20 -22.25
N ILE A 241 40.68 -22.59 -21.06
CA ILE A 241 39.52 -21.89 -20.46
C ILE A 241 38.96 -20.76 -21.35
N THR A 242 39.82 -19.87 -21.87
CA THR A 242 39.39 -18.78 -22.75
C THR A 242 38.88 -19.26 -24.11
N PRO A 243 39.57 -20.16 -24.85
CA PRO A 243 39.03 -20.70 -26.09
C PRO A 243 37.85 -21.65 -25.87
N THR A 244 37.72 -22.34 -24.72
CA THR A 244 36.53 -23.15 -24.40
C THR A 244 35.33 -22.29 -24.05
N LEU A 245 35.50 -21.19 -23.31
CA LEU A 245 34.43 -20.21 -23.09
C LEU A 245 33.96 -19.61 -24.41
N ILE A 246 34.89 -19.19 -25.28
CA ILE A 246 34.57 -18.66 -26.62
C ILE A 246 33.92 -19.75 -27.50
N ALA A 247 34.42 -20.99 -27.46
CA ALA A 247 33.85 -22.11 -28.21
C ALA A 247 32.49 -22.55 -27.68
N VAL A 248 32.23 -22.48 -26.37
CA VAL A 248 30.93 -22.76 -25.73
C VAL A 248 29.93 -21.65 -26.07
N LEU A 249 30.38 -20.40 -26.16
CA LEU A 249 29.57 -19.23 -26.52
C LEU A 249 29.25 -19.21 -28.02
N LEU A 250 30.20 -19.58 -28.88
CA LEU A 250 29.98 -19.85 -30.31
C LEU A 250 29.12 -21.11 -30.53
N ALA A 251 29.32 -22.17 -29.75
CA ALA A 251 28.50 -23.37 -29.79
C ALA A 251 27.06 -23.09 -29.31
N ALA A 252 26.86 -22.27 -28.29
CA ALA A 252 25.53 -21.83 -27.86
C ALA A 252 24.80 -21.06 -28.98
N LEU A 253 25.53 -20.20 -29.71
CA LEU A 253 25.01 -19.44 -30.86
C LEU A 253 24.69 -20.34 -32.08
N LEU A 254 25.54 -21.33 -32.39
CA LEU A 254 25.39 -22.25 -33.52
C LEU A 254 24.40 -23.41 -33.25
N VAL A 255 24.43 -23.99 -32.05
CA VAL A 255 23.58 -25.12 -31.63
C VAL A 255 22.16 -24.64 -31.32
N GLY A 256 22.00 -23.47 -30.69
CA GLY A 256 20.68 -22.87 -30.39
C GLY A 256 19.88 -22.43 -31.63
N THR A 257 20.54 -22.22 -32.77
CA THR A 257 19.87 -21.82 -34.01
C THR A 257 19.51 -22.99 -34.94
N GLN A 258 20.19 -24.14 -34.84
CA GLN A 258 20.05 -25.25 -35.81
C GLN A 258 19.70 -26.61 -35.20
N ALA A 259 20.23 -26.98 -34.03
CA ALA A 259 20.16 -28.35 -33.51
C ALA A 259 18.85 -28.66 -32.75
N THR A 260 18.30 -27.69 -32.01
CA THR A 260 17.02 -27.82 -31.27
C THR A 260 15.81 -27.64 -32.18
N VAL A 261 15.93 -26.81 -33.22
CA VAL A 261 14.78 -26.30 -33.96
C VAL A 261 14.13 -27.37 -34.84
N VAL A 262 14.91 -28.19 -35.53
CA VAL A 262 14.40 -29.19 -36.49
C VAL A 262 13.59 -30.33 -35.84
N PRO A 263 14.03 -30.98 -34.75
CA PRO A 263 13.23 -32.04 -34.12
C PRO A 263 11.96 -31.51 -33.45
N ILE A 264 12.03 -30.36 -32.78
CA ILE A 264 10.88 -29.73 -32.10
C ILE A 264 9.84 -29.25 -33.12
N GLU A 265 10.27 -28.68 -34.25
CA GLU A 265 9.37 -28.32 -35.35
C GLU A 265 8.64 -29.54 -35.93
N ARG A 266 9.30 -30.70 -36.07
CA ARG A 266 8.64 -31.94 -36.51
C ARG A 266 7.56 -32.40 -35.53
N VAL A 267 7.75 -32.16 -34.23
CA VAL A 267 6.75 -32.48 -33.20
C VAL A 267 5.61 -31.46 -33.21
N LEU A 268 5.93 -30.17 -33.25
CA LEU A 268 4.94 -29.07 -33.27
C LEU A 268 4.09 -29.09 -34.55
N THR A 269 4.66 -29.40 -35.71
CA THR A 269 3.92 -29.54 -36.98
C THR A 269 2.99 -30.75 -36.99
N ARG A 270 3.33 -31.84 -36.27
CA ARG A 270 2.41 -32.97 -36.07
C ARG A 270 1.23 -32.57 -35.18
N PHE A 271 1.48 -31.77 -34.14
CA PHE A 271 0.45 -31.29 -33.22
C PHE A 271 -0.47 -30.24 -33.86
N ALA A 272 0.10 -29.29 -34.61
CA ALA A 272 -0.63 -28.22 -35.30
C ALA A 272 -1.51 -28.71 -36.46
N ARG A 273 -1.30 -29.94 -36.96
CA ARG A 273 -2.17 -30.59 -37.94
C ARG A 273 -3.45 -31.19 -37.34
N SER A 274 -3.62 -31.13 -36.02
CA SER A 274 -4.85 -31.59 -35.36
C SER A 274 -5.98 -30.57 -35.57
N PRO A 275 -7.19 -30.97 -36.01
CA PRO A 275 -8.31 -30.08 -36.34
C PRO A 275 -8.93 -29.34 -35.14
N LYS A 276 -8.30 -29.40 -33.95
CA LYS A 276 -8.83 -28.87 -32.68
C LYS A 276 -8.29 -27.48 -32.30
N VAL A 277 -7.37 -26.91 -33.07
CA VAL A 277 -6.71 -25.63 -32.76
C VAL A 277 -7.29 -24.54 -33.65
N GLY A 278 -8.10 -23.64 -33.08
CA GLY A 278 -8.70 -22.49 -33.77
C GLY A 278 -7.75 -21.30 -34.00
N ALA A 279 -6.47 -21.43 -33.63
CA ALA A 279 -5.45 -20.41 -33.92
C ALA A 279 -5.00 -20.49 -35.38
N THR A 280 -4.62 -19.35 -35.98
CA THR A 280 -3.97 -19.36 -37.29
C THR A 280 -2.75 -20.29 -37.23
N PRO A 281 -2.64 -21.29 -38.14
CA PRO A 281 -1.64 -22.38 -38.02
C PRO A 281 -0.20 -21.88 -37.96
N THR A 282 0.03 -20.65 -38.44
CA THR A 282 1.31 -19.95 -38.46
C THR A 282 1.81 -19.53 -37.06
N ASN A 283 0.95 -18.97 -36.22
CA ASN A 283 1.36 -18.45 -34.89
C ASN A 283 1.45 -19.57 -33.84
N ALA A 284 0.67 -20.63 -34.01
CA ALA A 284 0.70 -21.83 -33.16
C ALA A 284 2.04 -22.58 -33.18
N ILE A 285 2.88 -22.37 -34.21
CA ILE A 285 4.19 -23.02 -34.37
C ILE A 285 5.35 -22.07 -34.04
N ARG A 286 5.28 -20.83 -34.54
CA ARG A 286 6.38 -19.83 -34.40
C ARG A 286 6.69 -19.46 -32.96
N LEU A 287 5.64 -19.33 -32.16
CA LEU A 287 5.74 -18.79 -30.80
C LEU A 287 6.29 -19.79 -29.76
N PRO A 288 5.79 -21.03 -29.68
CA PRO A 288 6.41 -22.05 -28.82
C PRO A 288 7.84 -22.36 -29.23
N LEU A 289 8.17 -22.27 -30.52
CA LEU A 289 9.54 -22.43 -31.00
C LEU A 289 10.50 -21.34 -30.46
N ALA A 290 10.06 -20.08 -30.46
CA ALA A 290 10.86 -18.97 -29.92
C ALA A 290 11.09 -19.13 -28.40
N LEU A 291 10.06 -19.52 -27.65
CA LEU A 291 10.16 -19.77 -26.21
C LEU A 291 11.09 -20.93 -25.89
N LEU A 292 10.99 -22.02 -26.64
CA LEU A 292 11.77 -23.22 -26.38
C LEU A 292 13.27 -22.99 -26.64
N ASN A 293 13.61 -22.11 -27.60
CA ASN A 293 14.99 -21.64 -27.79
C ASN A 293 15.46 -20.71 -26.65
N GLY A 294 14.59 -19.88 -26.09
CA GLY A 294 14.90 -19.13 -24.86
C GLY A 294 15.20 -20.06 -23.68
N VAL A 295 14.38 -21.09 -23.48
CA VAL A 295 14.59 -22.11 -22.43
C VAL A 295 15.89 -22.88 -22.66
N ALA A 296 16.20 -23.25 -23.91
CA ALA A 296 17.48 -23.86 -24.26
C ALA A 296 18.67 -22.93 -23.94
N GLY A 297 18.51 -21.62 -24.15
CA GLY A 297 19.47 -20.60 -23.70
C GLY A 297 19.67 -20.59 -22.18
N CYS A 298 18.60 -20.68 -21.39
CA CYS A 298 18.70 -20.82 -19.93
C CYS A 298 19.48 -22.07 -19.51
N VAL A 299 19.16 -23.22 -20.11
CA VAL A 299 19.86 -24.48 -19.83
C VAL A 299 21.34 -24.38 -20.20
N MET A 300 21.66 -23.76 -21.32
CA MET A 300 23.04 -23.57 -21.78
C MET A 300 23.84 -22.64 -20.84
N GLY A 301 23.22 -21.55 -20.38
CA GLY A 301 23.84 -20.66 -19.39
C GLY A 301 24.10 -21.36 -18.06
N TRP A 302 23.14 -22.16 -17.59
CA TRP A 302 23.31 -22.98 -16.38
C TRP A 302 24.42 -24.02 -16.53
N LEU A 303 24.47 -24.73 -17.68
CA LEU A 303 25.54 -25.68 -17.98
C LEU A 303 26.92 -25.00 -18.06
N MET A 304 27.00 -23.78 -18.57
CA MET A 304 28.25 -23.00 -18.59
C MET A 304 28.71 -22.65 -17.17
N ALA A 305 27.81 -22.16 -16.31
CA ALA A 305 28.15 -21.87 -14.91
C ALA A 305 28.60 -23.13 -14.16
N LEU A 306 27.95 -24.27 -14.40
CA LEU A 306 28.29 -25.56 -13.80
C LEU A 306 29.60 -26.15 -14.36
N ALA A 307 29.88 -25.95 -15.65
CA ALA A 307 31.16 -26.32 -16.24
C ALA A 307 32.30 -25.46 -15.68
N ALA A 308 32.07 -24.15 -15.49
CA ALA A 308 33.05 -23.24 -14.91
C ALA A 308 33.47 -23.67 -13.50
N THR A 309 32.53 -23.93 -12.59
CA THR A 309 32.83 -24.36 -11.22
C THR A 309 33.26 -25.82 -11.14
N GLY A 310 32.57 -26.73 -11.83
CA GLY A 310 32.77 -28.17 -11.70
C GLY A 310 33.89 -28.76 -12.55
N ILE A 311 34.01 -28.36 -13.83
CA ILE A 311 34.99 -28.93 -14.77
C ILE A 311 36.29 -28.13 -14.76
N PHE A 312 36.19 -26.80 -14.69
CA PHE A 312 37.35 -25.90 -14.74
C PHE A 312 37.83 -25.45 -13.37
N GLY A 313 37.12 -25.76 -12.28
CA GLY A 313 37.52 -25.38 -10.91
C GLY A 313 37.58 -23.87 -10.70
N ILE A 314 36.77 -23.10 -11.45
CA ILE A 314 36.68 -21.65 -11.33
C ILE A 314 35.76 -21.35 -10.14
N ASP A 315 36.35 -21.30 -8.95
CA ASP A 315 35.67 -20.90 -7.72
C ASP A 315 35.56 -19.38 -7.59
N GLN A 316 34.82 -18.89 -6.58
CA GLN A 316 34.56 -17.46 -6.37
C GLN A 316 35.83 -16.63 -6.14
N ASP A 317 36.92 -17.27 -5.70
CA ASP A 317 38.23 -16.64 -5.48
C ASP A 317 39.10 -16.61 -6.75
N SER A 318 38.63 -17.20 -7.85
CA SER A 318 39.35 -17.22 -9.12
C SER A 318 39.31 -15.85 -9.82
N PRO A 319 40.42 -15.40 -10.44
CA PRO A 319 40.43 -14.16 -11.23
C PRO A 319 39.49 -14.21 -12.45
N PHE A 320 39.05 -15.40 -12.87
CA PHE A 320 38.11 -15.58 -13.99
C PHE A 320 36.64 -15.60 -13.57
N TRP A 321 36.34 -15.66 -12.26
CA TRP A 321 34.97 -15.70 -11.76
C TRP A 321 34.12 -14.50 -12.19
N PRO A 322 34.64 -13.25 -12.21
CA PRO A 322 33.88 -12.10 -12.70
C PRO A 322 33.49 -12.21 -14.18
N ALA A 323 34.31 -12.85 -15.02
CA ALA A 323 33.95 -13.12 -16.42
C ALA A 323 32.76 -14.07 -16.53
N VAL A 324 32.73 -15.11 -15.68
CA VAL A 324 31.62 -16.07 -15.61
C VAL A 324 30.34 -15.34 -15.15
N GLN A 325 30.43 -14.47 -14.14
CA GLN A 325 29.30 -13.69 -13.65
C GLN A 325 28.78 -12.67 -14.69
N ALA A 326 29.67 -12.04 -15.45
CA ALA A 326 29.28 -11.07 -16.47
C ALA A 326 28.61 -11.71 -17.70
N LEU A 327 29.04 -12.92 -18.10
CA LEU A 327 28.58 -13.56 -19.34
C LEU A 327 27.37 -14.49 -19.15
N THR A 328 27.31 -15.23 -18.04
CA THR A 328 26.25 -16.21 -17.77
C THR A 328 24.82 -15.64 -17.89
N PRO A 329 24.47 -14.47 -17.32
CA PRO A 329 23.10 -13.94 -17.38
C PRO A 329 22.68 -13.47 -18.79
N LEU A 330 23.62 -13.31 -19.73
CA LEU A 330 23.38 -12.82 -21.09
C LEU A 330 23.07 -13.93 -22.10
N ILE A 331 23.30 -15.19 -21.73
CA ILE A 331 23.09 -16.35 -22.60
C ILE A 331 21.58 -16.62 -22.87
N PRO A 332 20.67 -16.53 -21.87
CA PRO A 332 19.24 -16.68 -22.10
C PRO A 332 18.66 -15.67 -23.09
N THR A 333 19.10 -14.40 -22.99
CA THR A 333 18.61 -13.31 -23.84
C THR A 333 19.09 -13.48 -25.27
N CYS A 334 20.33 -13.94 -25.47
CA CYS A 334 20.84 -14.34 -26.78
C CYS A 334 20.07 -15.54 -27.37
N GLY A 335 19.76 -16.56 -26.57
CA GLY A 335 18.98 -17.73 -27.01
C GLY A 335 17.57 -17.36 -27.45
N LEU A 336 16.93 -16.45 -26.73
CA LEU A 336 15.59 -15.95 -27.05
C LEU A 336 15.60 -15.06 -28.30
N ALA A 337 16.56 -14.14 -28.43
CA ALA A 337 16.71 -13.31 -29.63
C ALA A 337 16.98 -14.14 -30.90
N ALA A 338 17.84 -15.16 -30.78
CA ALA A 338 18.07 -16.13 -31.84
C ALA A 338 16.81 -16.94 -32.19
N GLY A 339 16.02 -17.32 -31.18
CA GLY A 339 14.74 -18.00 -31.35
C GLY A 339 13.69 -17.16 -32.08
N ILE A 340 13.55 -15.88 -31.73
CA ILE A 340 12.69 -14.92 -32.44
C ILE A 340 13.15 -14.75 -33.89
N GLY A 341 14.45 -14.54 -34.12
CA GLY A 341 15.02 -14.40 -35.46
C GLY A 341 14.80 -15.64 -36.33
N ALA A 342 14.91 -16.84 -35.75
CA ALA A 342 14.63 -18.10 -36.44
C ALA A 342 13.13 -18.28 -36.74
N ALA A 343 12.24 -17.90 -35.82
CA ALA A 343 10.79 -18.00 -35.98
C ALA A 343 10.26 -17.02 -37.05
N LEU A 344 10.80 -15.80 -37.11
CA LEU A 344 10.41 -14.78 -38.08
C LEU A 344 11.00 -15.00 -39.48
N SER A 345 12.18 -15.60 -39.58
CA SER A 345 12.85 -15.85 -40.88
C SER A 345 12.29 -17.05 -41.67
N ARG A 346 11.39 -17.86 -41.09
CA ARG A 346 10.87 -19.07 -41.74
C ARG A 346 9.55 -18.81 -42.47
N ARG A 347 9.61 -19.00 -43.79
CA ARG A 347 8.48 -19.00 -44.73
C ARG A 347 7.66 -20.28 -44.52
N ILE A 348 6.49 -20.17 -43.93
CA ILE A 348 5.50 -21.26 -43.91
C ILE A 348 4.60 -21.04 -45.13
N ARG A 349 4.49 -22.06 -46.00
CA ARG A 349 3.79 -21.97 -47.30
C ARG A 349 2.38 -21.40 -47.13
N GLY A 350 2.06 -20.37 -47.92
CA GLY A 350 0.70 -19.93 -48.18
C GLY A 350 0.29 -18.56 -47.64
N HIS A 351 1.07 -17.89 -46.78
CA HIS A 351 0.83 -16.50 -46.38
C HIS A 351 2.15 -15.73 -46.44
N ASP A 352 2.16 -14.57 -47.10
CA ASP A 352 3.30 -13.69 -47.22
C ASP A 352 3.65 -13.10 -45.84
N ALA A 353 4.46 -13.84 -45.10
CA ALA A 353 5.09 -13.35 -43.89
C ALA A 353 5.81 -12.01 -44.17
N PRO A 354 5.83 -11.08 -43.20
CA PRO A 354 6.58 -9.84 -43.33
C PRO A 354 8.00 -10.16 -43.81
N GLY A 355 8.51 -9.36 -44.76
CA GLY A 355 9.78 -9.59 -45.43
C GLY A 355 10.89 -10.04 -44.48
N PRO A 356 11.84 -10.87 -44.94
CA PRO A 356 12.72 -11.64 -44.08
C PRO A 356 13.39 -10.71 -43.06
N TRP A 357 13.07 -10.86 -41.78
CA TRP A 357 14.00 -10.46 -40.72
C TRP A 357 15.29 -11.21 -41.02
N PRO A 358 16.36 -10.56 -41.49
CA PRO A 358 17.57 -11.29 -41.83
C PRO A 358 18.07 -11.88 -40.53
N ARG A 359 18.39 -13.18 -40.53
CA ARG A 359 19.07 -13.85 -39.42
C ARG A 359 20.26 -13.03 -38.90
N GLY A 360 20.87 -12.22 -39.77
CA GLY A 360 21.88 -11.22 -39.43
C GLY A 360 21.47 -10.23 -38.33
N LEU A 361 20.24 -9.69 -38.28
CA LEU A 361 19.83 -8.75 -37.22
C LEU A 361 19.81 -9.41 -35.83
N ALA A 362 19.36 -10.66 -35.74
CA ALA A 362 19.39 -11.41 -34.48
C ALA A 362 20.83 -11.73 -34.05
N ILE A 363 21.72 -12.04 -35.01
CA ILE A 363 23.15 -12.24 -34.74
C ILE A 363 23.80 -10.95 -34.24
N TRP A 364 23.53 -9.81 -34.89
CA TRP A 364 24.02 -8.50 -34.46
C TRP A 364 23.51 -8.10 -33.07
N PHE A 365 22.26 -8.42 -32.76
CA PHE A 365 21.69 -8.23 -31.42
C PHE A 365 22.38 -9.10 -30.38
N CYS A 366 22.61 -10.39 -30.65
CA CYS A 366 23.36 -11.26 -29.75
C CYS A 366 24.81 -10.78 -29.57
N LEU A 367 25.47 -10.32 -30.65
CA LEU A 367 26.81 -9.74 -30.56
C LEU A 367 26.82 -8.47 -29.68
N ALA A 368 25.82 -7.60 -29.81
CA ALA A 368 25.66 -6.44 -28.94
C ALA A 368 25.50 -6.89 -27.48
N VAL A 369 24.54 -7.76 -27.17
CA VAL A 369 24.32 -8.29 -25.81
C VAL A 369 25.59 -8.93 -25.24
N LEU A 370 26.34 -9.72 -26.03
CA LEU A 370 27.59 -10.34 -25.59
C LEU A 370 28.72 -9.33 -25.34
N SER A 371 28.83 -8.31 -26.19
CA SER A 371 29.82 -7.23 -26.01
C SER A 371 29.58 -6.43 -24.73
N GLN A 372 28.33 -6.34 -24.26
CA GLN A 372 28.00 -5.78 -22.94
C GLN A 372 28.63 -6.59 -21.80
N GLY A 373 28.65 -7.92 -21.90
CA GLY A 373 29.28 -8.80 -20.90
C GLY A 373 30.80 -8.65 -20.87
N VAL A 374 31.42 -8.45 -22.04
CA VAL A 374 32.87 -8.17 -22.13
C VAL A 374 33.19 -6.81 -21.52
N LEU A 375 32.41 -5.77 -21.82
CA LEU A 375 32.57 -4.44 -21.23
C LEU A 375 32.47 -4.47 -19.70
N ARG A 376 31.49 -5.18 -19.15
CA ARG A 376 31.35 -5.37 -17.70
C ARG A 376 32.54 -6.08 -17.08
N PHE A 377 33.07 -7.10 -17.75
CA PHE A 377 34.26 -7.79 -17.26
C PHE A 377 35.48 -6.86 -17.21
N LEU A 378 35.65 -6.01 -18.24
CA LEU A 378 36.74 -5.04 -18.30
C LEU A 378 36.60 -3.94 -17.22
N ASP A 379 35.38 -3.46 -16.99
CA ASP A 379 35.05 -2.47 -15.95
C ASP A 379 35.34 -3.01 -14.53
N GLN A 380 34.88 -4.24 -14.23
CA GLN A 380 35.06 -4.87 -12.92
C GLN A 380 36.51 -5.16 -12.55
N GLN A 381 37.34 -5.56 -13.52
CA GLN A 381 38.73 -5.90 -13.26
C GLN A 381 39.64 -4.64 -13.14
N SER A 382 39.10 -3.45 -13.46
CA SER A 382 39.81 -2.15 -13.53
C SER A 382 41.21 -2.14 -14.18
N PRO A 383 41.58 -3.00 -15.16
CA PRO A 383 42.98 -3.09 -15.53
C PRO A 383 43.26 -2.24 -16.78
N VAL A 384 42.24 -1.68 -17.42
CA VAL A 384 42.29 -0.89 -18.66
C VAL A 384 42.08 0.59 -18.34
N GLY A 385 42.78 1.47 -19.06
CA GLY A 385 42.66 2.92 -18.94
C GLY A 385 41.21 3.41 -19.12
N LEU A 386 40.87 4.49 -18.39
CA LEU A 386 39.53 5.04 -18.33
C LEU A 386 39.03 5.48 -19.73
N LEU A 387 39.90 6.12 -20.52
CA LEU A 387 39.57 6.59 -21.87
C LEU A 387 39.37 5.42 -22.85
N THR A 388 40.13 4.34 -22.69
CA THR A 388 39.97 3.13 -23.51
C THR A 388 38.63 2.44 -23.22
N LEU A 389 38.21 2.38 -21.96
CA LEU A 389 36.91 1.84 -21.57
C LEU A 389 35.75 2.71 -22.10
N GLU A 390 35.84 4.03 -21.91
CA GLU A 390 34.84 5.00 -22.41
C GLU A 390 34.69 4.95 -23.94
N LEU A 391 35.79 4.79 -24.67
CA LEU A 391 35.75 4.59 -26.13
C LEU A 391 35.01 3.31 -26.50
N LEU A 392 35.26 2.21 -25.78
CA LEU A 392 34.64 0.90 -26.03
C LEU A 392 33.14 0.94 -25.72
N GLU A 393 32.73 1.66 -24.66
CA GLU A 393 31.35 2.00 -24.33
C GLU A 393 30.67 2.85 -25.42
N GLY A 394 31.38 3.83 -25.97
CA GLY A 394 30.91 4.65 -27.09
C GLY A 394 30.67 3.83 -28.36
N VAL A 395 31.62 2.96 -28.71
CA VAL A 395 31.51 2.05 -29.87
C VAL A 395 30.32 1.10 -29.69
N PHE A 396 30.18 0.50 -28.50
CA PHE A 396 29.02 -0.33 -28.16
C PHE A 396 27.71 0.42 -28.38
N SER A 397 27.61 1.64 -27.87
CA SER A 397 26.40 2.47 -27.95
C SER A 397 26.00 2.73 -29.40
N LEU A 398 26.97 3.03 -30.27
CA LEU A 398 26.73 3.23 -31.70
C LEU A 398 26.27 1.95 -32.41
N VAL A 399 26.81 0.78 -32.05
CA VAL A 399 26.38 -0.52 -32.59
C VAL A 399 24.93 -0.84 -32.17
N VAL A 400 24.58 -0.61 -30.91
CA VAL A 400 23.21 -0.79 -30.40
C VAL A 400 22.23 0.16 -31.09
N VAL A 401 22.62 1.42 -31.30
CA VAL A 401 21.82 2.39 -32.06
C VAL A 401 21.59 1.97 -33.49
N TRP A 402 22.66 1.56 -34.18
CA TRP A 402 22.56 1.13 -35.57
C TRP A 402 21.65 -0.09 -35.72
N THR A 403 21.80 -1.09 -34.84
CA THR A 403 20.95 -2.30 -34.86
C THR A 403 19.48 -1.97 -34.57
N GLY A 404 19.20 -1.14 -33.57
CA GLY A 404 17.84 -0.69 -33.24
C GLY A 404 17.17 0.08 -34.37
N GLN A 405 17.92 0.98 -35.01
CA GLN A 405 17.43 1.79 -36.14
C GLN A 405 17.13 0.92 -37.37
N GLN A 406 17.99 -0.06 -37.68
CA GLN A 406 17.73 -1.03 -38.76
C GLN A 406 16.50 -1.90 -38.49
N ALA A 407 16.25 -2.27 -37.23
CA ALA A 407 15.04 -3.00 -36.84
C ALA A 407 13.78 -2.13 -37.03
N ALA A 408 13.79 -0.87 -36.58
CA ALA A 408 12.66 0.05 -36.69
C ALA A 408 12.28 0.40 -38.15
N MET A 409 13.28 0.57 -39.03
CA MET A 409 13.07 0.86 -40.45
C MET A 409 12.46 -0.31 -41.23
N ARG A 410 12.70 -1.56 -40.79
CA ARG A 410 12.23 -2.77 -41.48
C ARG A 410 10.83 -3.23 -41.09
N LEU A 411 10.25 -2.71 -40.00
CA LEU A 411 8.84 -2.90 -39.67
C LEU A 411 7.99 -2.20 -40.75
N ARG A 412 7.46 -2.90 -41.76
CA ARG A 412 6.55 -2.32 -42.78
C ARG A 412 5.12 -2.79 -42.52
N VAL A 413 4.15 -1.88 -42.63
CA VAL A 413 2.72 -2.21 -42.71
C VAL A 413 2.47 -2.81 -44.08
N GLN A 414 1.98 -4.05 -44.16
CA GLN A 414 1.42 -4.57 -45.40
C GLN A 414 0.06 -3.89 -45.59
N ALA A 415 -0.08 -3.05 -46.63
CA ALA A 415 -1.40 -2.66 -47.09
C ALA A 415 -2.10 -3.92 -47.64
N PRO A 416 -3.37 -4.17 -47.30
CA PRO A 416 -4.11 -5.25 -47.93
C PRO A 416 -4.09 -5.06 -49.45
N PRO A 417 -3.96 -6.13 -50.24
CA PRO A 417 -3.97 -6.03 -51.70
C PRO A 417 -5.26 -5.32 -52.12
N ARG A 418 -5.13 -4.25 -52.92
CA ARG A 418 -6.28 -3.69 -53.63
C ARG A 418 -6.72 -4.77 -54.62
N GLU A 419 -7.87 -5.37 -54.38
CA GLU A 419 -8.55 -6.18 -55.40
C GLU A 419 -8.85 -5.25 -56.58
N GLU A 420 -8.07 -5.41 -57.66
CA GLU A 420 -8.38 -4.87 -58.97
C GLU A 420 -9.61 -5.60 -59.52
N GLU A 421 -10.63 -4.80 -59.83
CA GLU A 421 -11.76 -5.02 -60.73
C GLU A 421 -11.90 -6.43 -61.35
N ALA A 422 -12.79 -7.23 -60.77
CA ALA A 422 -13.56 -8.22 -61.53
C ALA A 422 -15.04 -8.00 -61.19
N GLY A 423 -15.77 -7.40 -62.14
CA GLY A 423 -17.18 -7.06 -61.97
C GLY A 423 -18.04 -8.28 -61.68
N THR A 424 -18.87 -8.19 -60.64
CA THR A 424 -20.21 -8.79 -60.58
C THR A 424 -20.98 -8.16 -59.41
N HIS A 425 -22.25 -7.85 -59.66
CA HIS A 425 -23.16 -7.07 -58.83
C HIS A 425 -23.21 -7.46 -57.33
N PRO A 426 -23.39 -6.49 -56.41
CA PRO A 426 -23.68 -6.81 -55.02
C PRO A 426 -25.16 -7.16 -54.85
N THR A 427 -25.45 -8.37 -54.38
CA THR A 427 -26.73 -8.71 -53.73
C THR A 427 -26.68 -8.23 -52.28
N PRO A 428 -27.66 -7.44 -51.79
CA PRO A 428 -27.74 -7.08 -50.39
C PRO A 428 -28.42 -8.22 -49.65
N ASP A 429 -27.67 -9.11 -49.02
CA ASP A 429 -28.10 -9.95 -47.89
C ASP A 429 -26.99 -10.95 -47.52
N ALA A 430 -26.02 -10.50 -46.72
CA ALA A 430 -25.19 -11.36 -45.88
C ALA A 430 -24.47 -10.51 -44.83
N ASP A 431 -25.07 -10.37 -43.65
CA ASP A 431 -24.39 -9.92 -42.43
C ASP A 431 -23.30 -10.94 -42.04
N VAL A 432 -22.10 -10.78 -42.61
CA VAL A 432 -20.88 -11.43 -42.14
C VAL A 432 -20.06 -10.38 -41.37
N PRO A 433 -19.66 -10.62 -40.10
CA PRO A 433 -18.91 -9.64 -39.33
C PRO A 433 -17.45 -9.57 -39.80
N GLY A 434 -17.19 -8.82 -40.88
CA GLY A 434 -15.86 -8.57 -41.43
C GLY A 434 -15.10 -7.39 -40.79
N GLY A 435 -15.74 -6.59 -39.93
CA GLY A 435 -15.19 -5.32 -39.42
C GLY A 435 -14.00 -5.42 -38.45
N ALA A 436 -13.70 -6.61 -37.89
CA ALA A 436 -12.59 -6.74 -36.95
C ALA A 436 -11.22 -6.65 -37.66
N ALA A 437 -11.08 -7.23 -38.85
CA ALA A 437 -9.80 -7.26 -39.57
C ALA A 437 -9.39 -5.89 -40.12
N GLU A 438 -10.35 -5.11 -40.64
CA GLU A 438 -10.11 -3.74 -41.10
C GLU A 438 -9.75 -2.81 -39.92
N SER A 439 -10.41 -2.95 -38.77
CA SER A 439 -10.10 -2.12 -37.59
C SER A 439 -8.69 -2.35 -37.05
N HIS A 440 -8.19 -3.58 -37.02
CA HIS A 440 -6.84 -3.90 -36.56
C HIS A 440 -5.75 -3.36 -37.51
N ALA A 441 -5.95 -3.46 -38.83
CA ALA A 441 -5.00 -2.96 -39.83
C ALA A 441 -4.88 -1.42 -39.81
N VAL A 442 -6.00 -0.71 -39.63
CA VAL A 442 -6.02 0.77 -39.49
C VAL A 442 -5.35 1.22 -38.19
N THR A 443 -5.50 0.43 -37.12
CA THR A 443 -4.86 0.72 -35.82
C THR A 443 -3.34 0.53 -35.88
N GLU A 444 -2.84 -0.56 -36.47
CA GLU A 444 -1.40 -0.83 -36.63
C GLU A 444 -0.68 0.21 -37.51
N ALA A 445 -1.36 0.71 -38.55
CA ALA A 445 -0.80 1.74 -39.43
C ALA A 445 -0.56 3.09 -38.72
N ARG A 446 -1.31 3.37 -37.65
CA ARG A 446 -1.24 4.64 -36.91
C ARG A 446 -0.10 4.70 -35.89
N PHE A 447 0.33 3.55 -35.35
CA PHE A 447 1.36 3.48 -34.29
C PHE A 447 2.81 3.34 -34.81
N LEU A 448 2.99 2.95 -36.07
CA LEU A 448 4.33 2.71 -36.63
C LEU A 448 5.16 4.00 -36.90
N PRO A 449 4.58 5.08 -37.43
CA PRO A 449 5.30 6.35 -37.61
C PRO A 449 5.85 6.97 -36.31
N PRO A 450 5.08 7.09 -35.20
CA PRO A 450 5.62 7.66 -33.96
C PRO A 450 6.68 6.76 -33.33
N LEU A 451 6.56 5.42 -33.43
CA LEU A 451 7.58 4.50 -32.95
C LEU A 451 8.94 4.73 -33.65
N ARG A 452 8.92 4.87 -34.98
CA ARG A 452 10.13 5.17 -35.76
C ARG A 452 10.73 6.53 -35.39
N ALA A 453 9.89 7.54 -35.17
CA ALA A 453 10.32 8.86 -34.73
C ALA A 453 11.04 8.79 -33.37
N VAL A 454 10.49 8.05 -32.41
CA VAL A 454 11.11 7.81 -31.10
C VAL A 454 12.46 7.10 -31.23
N CYS A 455 12.55 6.04 -32.05
CA CYS A 455 13.83 5.35 -32.30
C CYS A 455 14.88 6.28 -32.94
N SER A 456 14.46 7.12 -33.89
CA SER A 456 15.37 8.07 -34.55
C SER A 456 15.84 9.19 -33.61
N LEU A 457 14.96 9.68 -32.73
CA LEU A 457 15.31 10.67 -31.71
C LEU A 457 16.35 10.09 -30.74
N TRP A 458 16.10 8.88 -30.24
CA TRP A 458 17.05 8.17 -29.38
C TRP A 458 18.41 7.97 -30.05
N ALA A 459 18.42 7.58 -31.34
CA ALA A 459 19.66 7.43 -32.10
C ALA A 459 20.45 8.73 -32.21
N ILE A 460 19.77 9.87 -32.44
CA ILE A 460 20.39 11.20 -32.47
C ILE A 460 20.97 11.55 -31.10
N VAL A 461 20.23 11.31 -30.02
CA VAL A 461 20.68 11.60 -28.65
C VAL A 461 21.93 10.80 -28.31
N VAL A 462 21.91 9.47 -28.48
CA VAL A 462 23.07 8.62 -28.18
C VAL A 462 24.28 9.00 -29.03
N THR A 463 24.09 9.19 -30.34
CA THR A 463 25.20 9.56 -31.24
C THR A 463 25.78 10.94 -30.88
N GLY A 464 24.91 11.91 -30.57
CA GLY A 464 25.32 13.24 -30.12
C GLY A 464 26.10 13.21 -28.81
N SER A 465 25.66 12.39 -27.85
CA SER A 465 26.36 12.20 -26.57
C SER A 465 27.77 11.63 -26.77
N VAL A 466 27.95 10.63 -27.63
CA VAL A 466 29.28 10.08 -27.98
C VAL A 466 30.18 11.16 -28.61
N ILE A 467 29.66 11.94 -29.56
CA ILE A 467 30.43 13.01 -30.22
C ILE A 467 30.86 14.10 -29.22
N LEU A 468 30.00 14.43 -28.25
CA LEU A 468 30.27 15.46 -27.25
C LEU A 468 31.21 15.02 -26.12
N GLY A 469 31.53 13.72 -26.03
CA GLY A 469 32.39 13.12 -25.01
C GLY A 469 31.64 12.58 -23.78
N TYR A 470 30.32 12.41 -23.86
CA TYR A 470 29.48 11.81 -22.81
C TYR A 470 29.29 10.31 -23.05
N PHE A 471 30.37 9.55 -22.94
CA PHE A 471 30.40 8.11 -23.27
C PHE A 471 29.55 7.27 -22.32
N SER A 472 29.69 7.45 -21.01
CA SER A 472 28.93 6.67 -20.01
C SER A 472 27.42 6.97 -20.06
N PHE A 473 27.04 8.21 -20.34
CA PHE A 473 25.63 8.55 -20.58
C PHE A 473 25.07 7.85 -21.84
N ALA A 474 25.84 7.85 -22.94
CA ALA A 474 25.46 7.15 -24.16
C ALA A 474 25.30 5.64 -23.92
N TYR A 475 26.21 5.05 -23.15
CA TYR A 475 26.20 3.63 -22.77
C TYR A 475 25.00 3.24 -21.90
N VAL A 476 24.71 4.02 -20.85
CA VAL A 476 23.53 3.80 -19.99
C VAL A 476 22.24 3.91 -20.82
N LEU A 477 22.14 4.92 -21.69
CA LEU A 477 20.95 5.09 -22.54
C LEU A 477 20.81 3.94 -23.56
N ALA A 478 21.92 3.44 -24.10
CA ALA A 478 21.93 2.32 -25.04
C ALA A 478 21.54 0.99 -24.37
N THR A 479 22.13 0.69 -23.21
CA THR A 479 21.83 -0.53 -22.44
C THR A 479 20.40 -0.54 -21.88
N TRP A 480 19.86 0.62 -21.49
CA TRP A 480 18.48 0.72 -21.03
C TRP A 480 17.46 0.44 -22.13
N VAL A 481 17.66 1.00 -23.34
CA VAL A 481 16.79 0.69 -24.48
C VAL A 481 16.91 -0.78 -24.90
N LEU A 482 18.11 -1.34 -24.85
CA LEU A 482 18.34 -2.76 -25.11
C LEU A 482 17.60 -3.65 -24.11
N SER A 483 17.67 -3.35 -22.81
CA SER A 483 16.99 -4.16 -21.78
C SER A 483 15.46 -4.03 -21.84
N VAL A 484 14.93 -2.82 -22.01
CA VAL A 484 13.47 -2.57 -22.11
C VAL A 484 12.90 -3.23 -23.36
N SER A 485 13.58 -3.14 -24.50
CA SER A 485 13.14 -3.78 -25.74
C SER A 485 13.17 -5.32 -25.64
N THR A 486 14.21 -5.88 -25.00
CA THR A 486 14.29 -7.32 -24.70
C THR A 486 13.16 -7.76 -23.77
N GLY A 487 12.94 -7.02 -22.68
CA GLY A 487 11.88 -7.31 -21.71
C GLY A 487 10.49 -7.23 -22.32
N LEU A 488 10.25 -6.24 -23.18
CA LEU A 488 8.99 -6.09 -23.92
C LEU A 488 8.76 -7.27 -24.88
N ALA A 489 9.79 -7.69 -25.61
CA ALA A 489 9.70 -8.86 -26.48
C ALA A 489 9.38 -10.15 -25.70
N ILE A 490 10.03 -10.36 -24.56
CA ILE A 490 9.76 -11.50 -23.67
C ILE A 490 8.32 -11.46 -23.14
N ALA A 491 7.87 -10.30 -22.66
CA ALA A 491 6.53 -10.13 -22.13
C ALA A 491 5.45 -10.37 -23.21
N LEU A 492 5.63 -9.84 -24.41
CA LEU A 492 4.69 -10.06 -25.52
C LEU A 492 4.63 -11.53 -25.95
N LEU A 493 5.78 -12.22 -26.00
CA LEU A 493 5.84 -13.66 -26.27
C LEU A 493 5.15 -14.48 -25.18
N LEU A 494 5.41 -14.20 -23.91
CA LEU A 494 4.77 -14.94 -22.82
C LEU A 494 3.27 -14.65 -22.78
N ALA A 495 2.82 -13.41 -23.03
CA ALA A 495 1.41 -13.03 -23.08
C ALA A 495 0.66 -13.76 -24.21
N THR A 496 1.29 -13.89 -25.38
CA THR A 496 0.70 -14.63 -26.51
C THR A 496 0.71 -16.14 -26.28
N CYS A 497 1.75 -16.68 -25.63
CA CYS A 497 1.78 -18.08 -25.21
C CYS A 497 0.73 -18.40 -24.15
N LEU A 498 0.59 -17.54 -23.14
CA LEU A 498 -0.42 -17.68 -22.09
C LEU A 498 -1.83 -17.70 -22.68
N ARG A 499 -2.11 -16.80 -23.63
CA ARG A 499 -3.38 -16.78 -24.38
C ARG A 499 -3.62 -18.09 -25.12
N MET A 500 -2.65 -18.54 -25.92
CA MET A 500 -2.76 -19.82 -26.64
C MET A 500 -2.92 -21.02 -25.68
N ALA A 501 -2.22 -21.03 -24.55
CA ALA A 501 -2.36 -22.09 -23.56
C ALA A 501 -3.75 -22.09 -22.92
N CYS A 502 -4.28 -20.92 -22.54
CA CYS A 502 -5.63 -20.79 -22.01
C CYS A 502 -6.67 -21.21 -23.04
N ASP A 503 -6.51 -20.81 -24.30
CA ASP A 503 -7.42 -21.19 -25.38
C ASP A 503 -7.39 -22.70 -25.66
N VAL A 504 -6.23 -23.36 -25.62
CA VAL A 504 -6.13 -24.81 -25.83
C VAL A 504 -6.65 -25.61 -24.63
N ILE A 505 -6.35 -25.16 -23.41
CA ILE A 505 -6.70 -25.88 -22.16
C ILE A 505 -8.19 -25.70 -21.82
N LEU A 506 -8.72 -24.48 -21.98
CA LEU A 506 -10.11 -24.12 -21.66
C LEU A 506 -11.03 -24.09 -22.90
N ALA A 507 -10.54 -24.49 -24.08
CA ALA A 507 -11.38 -24.66 -25.27
C ALA A 507 -12.58 -25.58 -24.96
N PRO A 508 -13.78 -25.30 -25.51
CA PRO A 508 -14.97 -26.14 -25.34
C PRO A 508 -14.79 -27.62 -25.73
N GLN A 509 -13.77 -27.93 -26.55
CA GLN A 509 -13.44 -29.25 -27.07
C GLN A 509 -12.19 -29.89 -26.41
N GLY A 510 -11.58 -29.22 -25.42
CA GLY A 510 -10.38 -29.68 -24.71
C GLY A 510 -10.66 -30.78 -23.69
N GLY A 511 -9.66 -31.63 -23.42
CA GLY A 511 -9.80 -32.76 -22.48
C GLY A 511 -10.18 -32.33 -21.05
N ILE A 512 -9.58 -31.24 -20.56
CA ILE A 512 -9.85 -30.69 -19.22
C ILE A 512 -11.23 -30.05 -19.16
N ALA A 513 -11.61 -29.26 -20.18
CA ALA A 513 -12.95 -28.68 -20.28
C ALA A 513 -14.03 -29.78 -20.32
N SER A 514 -13.78 -30.89 -21.02
CA SER A 514 -14.70 -32.04 -21.05
C SER A 514 -14.87 -32.71 -19.67
N HIS A 515 -13.80 -32.74 -18.86
CA HIS A 515 -13.84 -33.27 -17.49
C HIS A 515 -14.57 -32.31 -16.53
N MET A 516 -14.31 -31.01 -16.63
CA MET A 516 -15.02 -29.99 -15.85
C MET A 516 -16.51 -29.90 -16.20
N ARG A 517 -16.89 -30.23 -17.44
CA ARG A 517 -18.29 -30.36 -17.85
C ARG A 517 -19.00 -31.53 -17.17
N ARG A 518 -18.28 -32.63 -16.89
CA ARG A 518 -18.81 -33.76 -16.09
C ARG A 518 -19.05 -33.36 -14.63
N LEU A 519 -18.40 -32.30 -14.14
CA LEU A 519 -18.60 -31.70 -12.82
C LEU A 519 -19.71 -30.62 -12.80
N GLY A 520 -20.44 -30.42 -13.91
CA GLY A 520 -21.58 -29.49 -13.99
C GLY A 520 -21.23 -28.03 -14.26
N ILE A 521 -19.97 -27.70 -14.55
CA ILE A 521 -19.55 -26.32 -14.83
C ILE A 521 -20.02 -25.90 -16.24
N GLN A 522 -20.76 -24.78 -16.31
CA GLN A 522 -21.24 -24.24 -17.59
C GLN A 522 -20.09 -23.70 -18.46
N PRO A 523 -20.16 -23.85 -19.81
CA PRO A 523 -19.10 -23.39 -20.73
C PRO A 523 -18.79 -21.89 -20.61
N ARG A 524 -19.80 -21.08 -20.26
CA ARG A 524 -19.66 -19.64 -20.05
C ARG A 524 -18.67 -19.29 -18.95
N HIS A 525 -18.67 -20.04 -17.85
CA HIS A 525 -17.74 -19.81 -16.73
C HIS A 525 -16.30 -20.19 -17.09
N LEU A 526 -16.11 -21.22 -17.92
CA LEU A 526 -14.78 -21.61 -18.42
C LEU A 526 -14.20 -20.53 -19.35
N GLN A 527 -15.03 -19.93 -20.20
CA GLN A 527 -14.59 -18.83 -21.07
C GLN A 527 -14.26 -17.56 -20.26
N GLN A 528 -15.08 -17.23 -19.25
CA GLN A 528 -14.77 -16.14 -18.31
C GLN A 528 -13.47 -16.39 -17.54
N ALA A 529 -13.22 -17.62 -17.09
CA ALA A 529 -11.98 -17.98 -16.44
C ALA A 529 -10.76 -17.83 -17.36
N SER A 530 -10.85 -18.23 -18.64
CA SER A 530 -9.78 -18.02 -19.63
C SER A 530 -9.40 -16.54 -19.78
N VAL A 531 -10.42 -15.67 -19.91
CA VAL A 531 -10.20 -14.21 -20.01
C VAL A 531 -9.58 -13.65 -18.74
N LEU A 532 -10.05 -14.07 -17.56
CA LEU A 532 -9.51 -13.61 -16.28
C LEU A 532 -8.07 -14.08 -16.04
N ILE A 533 -7.75 -15.34 -16.35
CA ILE A 533 -6.41 -15.90 -16.20
C ILE A 533 -5.44 -15.22 -17.17
N SER A 534 -5.83 -15.05 -18.43
CA SER A 534 -5.02 -14.31 -19.40
C SER A 534 -4.86 -12.84 -19.01
N GLY A 535 -5.90 -12.21 -18.47
CA GLY A 535 -5.86 -10.84 -17.97
C GLY A 535 -4.90 -10.69 -16.79
N ALA A 536 -5.01 -11.55 -15.79
CA ALA A 536 -4.13 -11.58 -14.62
C ALA A 536 -2.66 -11.83 -15.02
N GLY A 537 -2.42 -12.75 -15.95
CA GLY A 537 -1.07 -13.00 -16.45
C GLY A 537 -0.49 -11.83 -17.25
N ASN A 538 -1.31 -11.06 -17.97
CA ASN A 538 -0.83 -9.83 -18.62
C ASN A 538 -0.44 -8.75 -17.59
N VAL A 539 -1.16 -8.65 -16.47
CA VAL A 539 -0.78 -7.75 -15.37
C VAL A 539 0.54 -8.19 -14.74
N PHE A 540 0.72 -9.48 -14.49
CA PHE A 540 1.99 -10.03 -14.00
C PHE A 540 3.14 -9.75 -14.97
N LEU A 541 2.89 -9.86 -16.28
CA LEU A 541 3.87 -9.55 -17.31
C LEU A 541 4.21 -8.07 -17.41
N LEU A 542 3.26 -7.19 -17.14
CA LEU A 542 3.52 -5.77 -17.03
C LEU A 542 4.40 -5.48 -15.80
N ALA A 543 4.14 -6.14 -14.66
CA ALA A 543 5.01 -6.04 -13.49
C ALA A 543 6.43 -6.58 -13.77
N LEU A 544 6.56 -7.67 -14.53
CA LEU A 544 7.84 -8.16 -15.02
C LEU A 544 8.55 -7.13 -15.90
N LEU A 545 7.84 -6.47 -16.80
CA LEU A 545 8.40 -5.42 -17.66
C LEU A 545 8.88 -4.22 -16.85
N VAL A 546 8.10 -3.77 -15.86
CA VAL A 546 8.49 -2.70 -14.93
C VAL A 546 9.74 -3.11 -14.14
N SER A 547 9.77 -4.35 -13.64
CA SER A 547 10.94 -4.89 -12.93
C SER A 547 12.21 -4.87 -13.78
N ILE A 548 12.12 -5.27 -15.05
CA ILE A 548 13.24 -5.19 -16.01
C ILE A 548 13.63 -3.73 -16.25
N GLY A 549 12.67 -2.82 -16.40
CA GLY A 549 12.94 -1.38 -16.56
C GLY A 549 13.71 -0.75 -15.39
N LEU A 550 13.52 -1.27 -14.18
CA LEU A 550 14.20 -0.83 -12.95
C LEU A 550 15.64 -1.35 -12.82
N THR A 551 16.08 -2.29 -13.66
CA THR A 551 17.46 -2.81 -13.63
C THR A 551 18.50 -1.89 -14.28
N GLN A 552 18.09 -0.72 -14.79
CA GLN A 552 18.99 0.25 -15.42
C GLN A 552 19.84 -0.32 -16.58
N GLY A 553 19.38 -1.39 -17.25
CA GLY A 553 20.13 -2.04 -18.33
C GLY A 553 20.78 -3.37 -17.96
N GLU A 554 20.68 -3.79 -16.69
CA GLU A 554 21.19 -5.07 -16.18
C GLU A 554 20.15 -6.19 -16.30
N LEU A 555 20.25 -6.99 -17.37
CA LEU A 555 19.46 -8.21 -17.55
C LEU A 555 19.93 -9.37 -16.65
N ASP A 556 20.13 -9.10 -15.35
CA ASP A 556 20.43 -10.13 -14.36
C ASP A 556 19.11 -10.72 -13.80
N PRO A 557 18.88 -12.04 -13.93
CA PRO A 557 17.68 -12.70 -13.39
C PRO A 557 17.48 -12.48 -11.89
N SER A 558 18.57 -12.38 -11.12
CA SER A 558 18.51 -12.17 -9.67
C SER A 558 17.98 -10.78 -9.31
N LEU A 559 18.43 -9.74 -10.02
CA LEU A 559 17.97 -8.37 -9.85
C LEU A 559 16.53 -8.18 -10.32
N VAL A 560 16.17 -8.79 -11.46
CA VAL A 560 14.78 -8.80 -11.96
C VAL A 560 13.85 -9.50 -10.97
N MET A 561 14.28 -10.62 -10.37
CA MET A 561 13.51 -11.30 -9.35
C MET A 561 13.39 -10.45 -8.09
N ASN A 562 14.46 -9.79 -7.64
CA ASN A 562 14.45 -8.93 -6.47
C ASN A 562 13.54 -7.69 -6.66
N ASN A 563 13.59 -7.06 -7.84
CA ASN A 563 12.71 -5.95 -8.21
C ASN A 563 11.24 -6.40 -8.31
N LEU A 564 10.96 -7.58 -8.88
CA LEU A 564 9.64 -8.20 -8.90
C LEU A 564 9.14 -8.45 -7.47
N HIS A 565 9.95 -9.12 -6.66
CA HIS A 565 9.64 -9.42 -5.26
C HIS A 565 9.37 -8.12 -4.49
N GLY A 566 10.15 -7.06 -4.72
CA GLY A 566 9.93 -5.73 -4.16
C GLY A 566 8.63 -5.06 -4.61
N LEU A 567 8.16 -5.29 -5.84
CA LEU A 567 6.85 -4.81 -6.31
C LEU A 567 5.69 -5.55 -5.63
N PHE A 568 5.84 -6.86 -5.39
CA PHE A 568 4.78 -7.69 -4.77
C PHE A 568 4.74 -7.57 -3.24
N ILE A 569 5.90 -7.61 -2.58
CA ILE A 569 6.02 -7.69 -1.11
C ILE A 569 6.32 -6.32 -0.48
N GLY A 570 6.73 -5.35 -1.28
CA GLY A 570 6.78 -3.94 -0.90
C GLY A 570 8.19 -3.35 -0.89
N ARG A 571 8.32 -2.18 -1.53
CA ARG A 571 9.47 -1.28 -1.34
C ARG A 571 9.06 -0.13 -0.44
N MET A 572 9.93 0.22 0.51
CA MET A 572 9.80 1.44 1.31
C MET A 572 10.06 2.65 0.40
N VAL A 573 9.01 3.34 -0.05
CA VAL A 573 9.14 4.60 -0.80
C VAL A 573 8.67 5.73 0.11
N GLY A 574 9.59 6.60 0.53
CA GLY A 574 9.28 7.73 1.41
C GLY A 574 8.78 7.35 2.81
N GLY A 575 9.16 6.17 3.32
CA GLY A 575 8.72 5.67 4.63
C GLY A 575 7.36 4.96 4.63
N VAL A 576 6.72 4.81 3.46
CA VAL A 576 5.49 4.04 3.29
C VAL A 576 5.80 2.76 2.48
N PRO A 577 5.47 1.56 2.99
CA PRO A 577 5.63 0.32 2.23
C PRO A 577 4.55 0.24 1.16
N VAL A 578 4.89 0.65 -0.07
CA VAL A 578 3.99 0.49 -1.22
C VAL A 578 4.18 -0.92 -1.77
N SER A 579 3.27 -1.82 -1.41
CA SER A 579 3.24 -3.21 -1.89
C SER A 579 1.94 -3.49 -2.66
N LEU A 580 2.00 -4.39 -3.63
CA LEU A 580 0.78 -4.85 -4.33
C LEU A 580 -0.20 -5.50 -3.35
N ASP A 581 0.30 -6.20 -2.33
CA ASP A 581 -0.50 -6.76 -1.24
C ASP A 581 -1.28 -5.67 -0.48
N THR A 582 -0.63 -4.55 -0.14
CA THR A 582 -1.27 -3.40 0.49
C THR A 582 -2.37 -2.83 -0.42
N VAL A 583 -2.09 -2.69 -1.72
CA VAL A 583 -3.08 -2.18 -2.69
C VAL A 583 -4.29 -3.11 -2.78
N ILE A 584 -4.08 -4.43 -2.83
CA ILE A 584 -5.14 -5.44 -2.88
C ILE A 584 -5.96 -5.41 -1.58
N LYS A 585 -5.30 -5.37 -0.41
CA LYS A 585 -5.98 -5.26 0.90
C LYS A 585 -6.81 -3.98 0.99
N CYS A 586 -6.27 -2.84 0.58
CA CYS A 586 -6.99 -1.58 0.52
C CYS A 586 -8.22 -1.67 -0.40
N ALA A 587 -8.08 -2.28 -1.58
CA ALA A 587 -9.19 -2.48 -2.51
C ALA A 587 -10.28 -3.40 -1.93
N LEU A 588 -9.89 -4.53 -1.34
CA LEU A 588 -10.82 -5.46 -0.69
C LEU A 588 -11.55 -4.78 0.46
N VAL A 589 -10.84 -4.08 1.34
CA VAL A 589 -11.45 -3.35 2.46
C VAL A 589 -12.39 -2.25 1.96
N LEU A 590 -12.08 -1.54 0.88
CA LEU A 590 -13.00 -0.57 0.27
C LEU A 590 -14.27 -1.23 -0.26
N ILE A 591 -14.15 -2.37 -0.95
CA ILE A 591 -15.30 -3.10 -1.51
C ILE A 591 -16.19 -3.66 -0.39
N PHE A 592 -15.60 -4.35 0.59
CA PHE A 592 -16.32 -4.88 1.74
C PHE A 592 -16.89 -3.78 2.63
N GLY A 593 -16.13 -2.72 2.87
CA GLY A 593 -16.57 -1.56 3.63
C GLY A 593 -17.75 -0.86 2.99
N ARG A 594 -17.68 -0.59 1.67
CA ARG A 594 -18.80 0.02 0.92
C ARG A 594 -20.07 -0.83 0.99
N THR A 595 -19.93 -2.13 0.80
CA THR A 595 -21.08 -3.06 0.84
C THR A 595 -21.66 -3.14 2.26
N ALA A 596 -20.81 -3.21 3.29
CA ALA A 596 -21.24 -3.17 4.68
C ALA A 596 -21.97 -1.87 5.05
N ILE A 597 -21.45 -0.71 4.63
CA ILE A 597 -22.11 0.59 4.84
C ILE A 597 -23.49 0.59 4.19
N GLY A 598 -23.61 0.10 2.95
CA GLY A 598 -24.90 0.01 2.25
C GLY A 598 -25.90 -0.92 2.94
N LEU A 599 -25.45 -2.11 3.35
CA LEU A 599 -26.26 -3.08 4.09
C LEU A 599 -26.78 -2.50 5.41
N LEU A 600 -25.90 -1.83 6.15
CA LEU A 600 -26.21 -1.29 7.47
C LEU A 600 -27.13 -0.05 7.35
N ALA A 601 -26.88 0.82 6.37
CA ALA A 601 -27.74 1.96 6.07
C ALA A 601 -29.16 1.52 5.66
N ASN A 602 -29.27 0.48 4.81
CA ASN A 602 -30.57 -0.09 4.43
C ASN A 602 -31.28 -0.72 5.64
N TRP A 603 -30.54 -1.43 6.50
CA TRP A 603 -31.11 -2.00 7.72
C TRP A 603 -31.67 -0.92 8.67
N PHE A 604 -30.94 0.18 8.86
CA PHE A 604 -31.43 1.33 9.64
C PHE A 604 -32.72 1.91 9.04
N LYS A 605 -32.76 2.07 7.72
CA LYS A 605 -33.90 2.64 6.98
C LYS A 605 -35.13 1.73 7.00
N GLU A 606 -34.96 0.42 6.82
CA GLU A 606 -36.05 -0.53 6.62
C GLU A 606 -36.53 -1.19 7.91
N ARG A 607 -35.66 -1.35 8.92
CA ARG A 607 -36.00 -2.04 10.17
C ARG A 607 -36.04 -1.12 11.38
N LEU A 608 -34.99 -0.32 11.61
CA LEU A 608 -34.89 0.45 12.86
C LEU A 608 -35.77 1.70 12.87
N PHE A 609 -35.62 2.60 11.89
CA PHE A 609 -36.36 3.86 11.89
C PHE A 609 -37.89 3.71 11.83
N PRO A 610 -38.47 2.74 11.10
CA PRO A 610 -39.92 2.53 11.10
C PRO A 610 -40.47 2.10 12.47
N THR A 611 -39.65 1.46 13.31
CA THR A 611 -40.04 1.09 14.69
C THR A 611 -39.91 2.24 15.69
N THR A 612 -39.39 3.39 15.26
CA THR A 612 -39.14 4.55 16.13
C THR A 612 -40.13 5.67 15.84
N ARG A 613 -40.52 6.46 16.86
CA ARG A 613 -41.40 7.64 16.71
C ARG A 613 -40.70 8.89 16.14
N LEU A 614 -39.69 8.72 15.30
CA LEU A 614 -38.91 9.84 14.73
C LEU A 614 -39.60 10.44 13.51
N ASP A 615 -39.63 11.77 13.40
CA ASP A 615 -40.11 12.46 12.20
C ASP A 615 -39.19 12.20 10.99
N MET A 616 -39.74 12.26 9.77
CA MET A 616 -39.01 12.02 8.50
C MET A 616 -37.67 12.77 8.43
N GLY A 617 -37.63 14.06 8.81
CA GLY A 617 -36.41 14.87 8.79
C GLY A 617 -35.35 14.42 9.80
N ALA A 618 -35.77 13.86 10.95
CA ALA A 618 -34.85 13.32 11.95
C ALA A 618 -34.25 11.98 11.48
N GLN A 619 -35.05 11.14 10.83
CA GLN A 619 -34.59 9.87 10.26
C GLN A 619 -33.55 10.10 9.15
N THR A 620 -33.80 11.02 8.22
CA THR A 620 -32.85 11.33 7.14
C THR A 620 -31.55 11.92 7.67
N SER A 621 -31.62 12.79 8.69
CA SER A 621 -30.45 13.41 9.30
C SER A 621 -29.60 12.37 10.04
N ALA A 622 -30.23 11.51 10.84
CA ALA A 622 -29.54 10.43 11.56
C ALA A 622 -28.87 9.45 10.60
N LEU A 623 -29.55 9.05 9.53
CA LEU A 623 -28.98 8.17 8.50
C LEU A 623 -27.76 8.81 7.82
N SER A 624 -27.84 10.11 7.51
CA SER A 624 -26.75 10.83 6.85
C SER A 624 -25.52 10.93 7.75
N ILE A 625 -25.71 11.31 9.02
CA ILE A 625 -24.62 11.37 10.02
C ILE A 625 -23.95 10.01 10.16
N PHE A 626 -24.74 8.94 10.33
CA PHE A 626 -24.22 7.58 10.42
C PHE A 626 -23.42 7.18 9.18
N THR A 627 -23.96 7.45 8.00
CA THR A 627 -23.32 7.09 6.72
C THR A 627 -22.02 7.86 6.53
N TYR A 628 -21.98 9.16 6.83
CA TYR A 628 -20.74 9.95 6.76
C TYR A 628 -19.70 9.47 7.77
N ALA A 629 -20.10 9.19 9.02
CA ALA A 629 -19.20 8.64 10.03
C ALA A 629 -18.60 7.30 9.59
N ALA A 630 -19.42 6.41 9.01
CA ALA A 630 -18.96 5.12 8.52
C ALA A 630 -18.00 5.26 7.32
N TRP A 631 -18.25 6.19 6.40
CA TRP A 631 -17.32 6.51 5.30
C TRP A 631 -15.99 7.06 5.80
N ILE A 632 -16.01 7.94 6.81
CA ILE A 632 -14.79 8.46 7.43
C ILE A 632 -14.01 7.32 8.07
N MET A 633 -14.66 6.45 8.84
CA MET A 633 -14.01 5.28 9.46
C MET A 633 -13.41 4.32 8.42
N LEU A 634 -14.12 4.07 7.32
CA LEU A 634 -13.62 3.27 6.21
C LEU A 634 -12.37 3.90 5.58
N LEU A 635 -12.40 5.20 5.31
CA LEU A 635 -11.26 5.94 4.78
C LEU A 635 -10.05 5.84 5.71
N LEU A 636 -10.25 6.05 7.02
CA LEU A 636 -9.18 5.94 8.02
C LEU A 636 -8.57 4.54 8.07
N THR A 637 -9.40 3.49 7.97
CA THR A 637 -8.93 2.10 7.94
C THR A 637 -8.07 1.84 6.70
N VAL A 638 -8.48 2.34 5.54
CA VAL A 638 -7.73 2.20 4.27
C VAL A 638 -6.42 2.97 4.32
N LEU A 639 -6.41 4.19 4.87
CA LEU A 639 -5.17 4.98 5.05
C LEU A 639 -4.21 4.30 6.03
N SER A 640 -4.73 3.70 7.11
CA SER A 640 -3.93 2.94 8.07
C SER A 640 -3.30 1.69 7.43
N LEU A 641 -4.07 0.96 6.62
CA LEU A 641 -3.56 -0.19 5.85
C LEU A 641 -2.50 0.23 4.84
N ALA A 642 -2.66 1.42 4.24
CA ALA A 642 -1.70 2.01 3.32
C ALA A 642 -0.36 2.40 3.99
N GLY A 643 -0.20 2.20 5.31
CA GLY A 643 1.06 2.47 6.01
C GLY A 643 1.23 3.92 6.48
N LEU A 644 0.18 4.75 6.37
CA LEU A 644 0.18 6.05 7.04
C LEU A 644 -0.01 5.81 8.54
N THR A 645 0.99 6.22 9.34
CA THR A 645 0.91 6.08 10.79
C THR A 645 -0.30 6.85 11.31
N VAL A 646 -1.12 6.18 12.14
CA VAL A 646 -2.27 6.78 12.83
C VAL A 646 -1.84 8.06 13.56
N GLN A 647 -0.59 8.11 14.04
CA GLN A 647 0.04 9.28 14.64
C GLN A 647 0.03 10.53 13.75
N ASN A 648 0.33 10.41 12.46
CA ASN A 648 0.36 11.56 11.54
C ASN A 648 -1.05 12.07 11.23
N LEU A 649 -2.02 11.15 11.17
CA LEU A 649 -3.44 11.48 10.98
C LEU A 649 -4.08 12.03 12.25
N ALA A 650 -3.60 11.63 13.43
CA ALA A 650 -4.13 12.03 14.72
C ALA A 650 -4.09 13.55 14.91
N TRP A 651 -3.04 14.23 14.43
CA TRP A 651 -2.95 15.70 14.50
C TRP A 651 -4.04 16.39 13.67
N ILE A 652 -4.26 15.94 12.43
CA ILE A 652 -5.30 16.46 11.54
C ILE A 652 -6.68 16.19 12.13
N MET A 653 -6.91 14.97 12.63
CA MET A 653 -8.17 14.57 13.27
C MET A 653 -8.42 15.35 14.57
N SER A 654 -7.37 15.66 15.34
CA SER A 654 -7.49 16.47 16.56
C SER A 654 -7.94 17.88 16.23
N ALA A 655 -7.30 18.52 15.25
CA ALA A 655 -7.69 19.86 14.79
C ALA A 655 -9.13 19.87 14.21
N LEU A 656 -9.48 18.87 13.41
CA LEU A 656 -10.81 18.73 12.83
C LEU A 656 -11.88 18.50 13.90
N SER A 657 -11.61 17.64 14.88
CA SER A 657 -12.51 17.35 16.01
C SER A 657 -12.76 18.60 16.84
N VAL A 658 -11.72 19.38 17.14
CA VAL A 658 -11.83 20.66 17.84
C VAL A 658 -12.68 21.65 17.02
N GLY A 659 -12.45 21.78 15.71
CA GLY A 659 -13.23 22.65 14.83
C GLY A 659 -14.72 22.27 14.79
N ILE A 660 -15.02 20.98 14.68
CA ILE A 660 -16.41 20.46 14.71
C ILE A 660 -17.03 20.71 16.09
N GLY A 661 -16.29 20.50 17.18
CA GLY A 661 -16.75 20.74 18.54
C GLY A 661 -17.15 22.19 18.77
N PHE A 662 -16.35 23.15 18.30
CA PHE A 662 -16.70 24.57 18.35
C PHE A 662 -17.96 24.89 17.52
N GLY A 663 -18.10 24.30 16.33
CA GLY A 663 -19.30 24.48 15.49
C GLY A 663 -20.57 23.91 16.11
N LEU A 664 -20.46 22.79 16.85
CA LEU A 664 -21.61 22.10 17.47
C LEU A 664 -21.96 22.63 18.87
N GLN A 665 -21.14 23.49 19.46
CA GLN A 665 -21.28 23.96 20.84
C GLN A 665 -22.69 24.47 21.15
N SER A 666 -23.25 25.33 20.29
CA SER A 666 -24.59 25.91 20.50
C SER A 666 -25.72 24.88 20.41
N ILE A 667 -25.54 23.84 19.58
CA ILE A 667 -26.53 22.76 19.41
C ILE A 667 -26.52 21.87 20.65
N VAL A 668 -25.33 21.46 21.12
CA VAL A 668 -25.18 20.65 22.34
C VAL A 668 -25.70 21.41 23.55
N GLN A 669 -25.38 22.70 23.68
CA GLN A 669 -25.87 23.51 24.79
C GLN A 669 -27.40 23.53 24.85
N ASN A 670 -28.08 23.80 23.72
CA ASN A 670 -29.55 23.79 23.67
C ASN A 670 -30.16 22.40 23.94
N PHE A 671 -29.51 21.34 23.46
CA PHE A 671 -29.94 19.96 23.70
C PHE A 671 -29.87 19.61 25.19
N VAL A 672 -28.71 19.86 25.83
CA VAL A 672 -28.49 19.61 27.26
C VAL A 672 -29.46 20.45 28.09
N SER A 673 -29.64 21.74 27.76
CA SER A 673 -30.64 22.58 28.42
C SER A 673 -32.06 22.03 28.26
N GLY A 674 -32.41 21.47 27.09
CA GLY A 674 -33.70 20.81 26.89
C GLY A 674 -33.91 19.60 27.80
N ILE A 675 -32.88 18.76 27.99
CA ILE A 675 -32.95 17.62 28.92
C ILE A 675 -33.12 18.11 30.36
N ILE A 676 -32.36 19.13 30.77
CA ILE A 676 -32.45 19.71 32.12
C ILE A 676 -33.88 20.24 32.37
N LEU A 677 -34.47 20.98 31.42
CA LEU A 677 -35.85 21.47 31.53
C LEU A 677 -36.87 20.34 31.70
N LEU A 678 -36.67 19.21 31.03
CA LEU A 678 -37.57 18.05 31.13
C LEU A 678 -37.39 17.27 32.44
N ALA A 679 -36.14 17.19 32.93
CA ALA A 679 -35.77 16.45 34.13
C ALA A 679 -36.13 17.21 35.41
N GLU A 680 -35.69 18.47 35.52
CA GLU A 680 -35.89 19.32 36.71
C GLU A 680 -37.26 20.00 36.71
N ARG A 681 -37.88 20.15 35.53
CA ARG A 681 -39.20 20.78 35.33
C ARG A 681 -39.35 22.16 36.02
N PRO A 682 -38.41 23.11 35.84
CA PRO A 682 -38.56 24.48 36.37
C PRO A 682 -39.73 25.23 35.70
N VAL A 683 -40.15 24.79 34.52
CA VAL A 683 -41.32 25.25 33.79
C VAL A 683 -42.06 24.06 33.19
N ARG A 684 -43.39 24.12 33.10
CA ARG A 684 -44.24 23.04 32.58
C ARG A 684 -45.06 23.50 31.39
N ILE A 685 -45.47 22.55 30.54
CA ILE A 685 -46.42 22.83 29.47
C ILE A 685 -47.72 23.35 30.09
N GLY A 686 -48.19 24.52 29.63
CA GLY A 686 -49.33 25.24 30.17
C GLY A 686 -48.97 26.32 31.21
N ASP A 687 -47.72 26.41 31.65
CA ASP A 687 -47.29 27.50 32.54
C ASP A 687 -47.21 28.83 31.79
N GLN A 688 -47.58 29.92 32.49
CA GLN A 688 -47.40 31.27 32.00
C GLN A 688 -46.02 31.78 32.43
N VAL A 689 -45.14 32.01 31.48
CA VAL A 689 -43.75 32.40 31.73
C VAL A 689 -43.42 33.72 31.02
N SER A 690 -42.55 34.50 31.65
CA SER A 690 -41.98 35.71 31.08
C SER A 690 -40.46 35.54 30.96
N ILE A 691 -39.96 35.63 29.72
CA ILE A 691 -38.54 35.50 29.39
C ILE A 691 -38.20 36.48 28.25
N ALA A 692 -37.03 37.12 28.33
CA ALA A 692 -36.58 38.11 27.34
C ALA A 692 -37.62 39.22 27.02
N GLY A 693 -38.36 39.67 28.03
CA GLY A 693 -39.38 40.72 27.89
C GLY A 693 -40.71 40.29 27.25
N SER A 694 -40.85 39.02 26.85
CA SER A 694 -42.08 38.47 26.28
C SER A 694 -42.76 37.55 27.28
N THR A 695 -44.07 37.72 27.48
CA THR A 695 -44.90 36.85 28.35
C THR A 695 -45.81 35.99 27.49
N GLY A 696 -45.83 34.68 27.75
CA GLY A 696 -46.67 33.74 27.02
C GLY A 696 -46.82 32.40 27.73
N ASP A 697 -47.71 31.57 27.21
CA ASP A 697 -47.97 30.22 27.73
C ASP A 697 -47.10 29.20 27.03
N ILE A 698 -46.51 28.26 27.77
CA ILE A 698 -45.72 27.18 27.18
C ILE A 698 -46.64 26.22 26.45
N LYS A 699 -46.53 26.19 25.12
CA LYS A 699 -47.30 25.28 24.25
C LYS A 699 -46.61 23.93 24.12
N ARG A 700 -45.28 23.93 23.92
CA ARG A 700 -44.48 22.72 23.72
C ARG A 700 -43.03 22.96 24.10
N ILE A 701 -42.44 22.00 24.81
CA ILE A 701 -40.99 21.93 25.04
C ILE A 701 -40.42 20.91 24.05
N SER A 702 -39.61 21.36 23.11
CA SER A 702 -38.88 20.50 22.18
C SER A 702 -37.43 20.34 22.62
N VAL A 703 -36.68 19.46 21.94
CA VAL A 703 -35.29 19.13 22.31
C VAL A 703 -34.36 20.35 22.32
N ARG A 704 -34.53 21.31 21.40
CA ARG A 704 -33.63 22.48 21.25
C ARG A 704 -34.28 23.83 21.59
N SER A 705 -35.60 23.88 21.65
CA SER A 705 -36.36 25.12 21.81
C SER A 705 -37.71 24.86 22.46
N THR A 706 -38.23 25.88 23.14
CA THR A 706 -39.55 25.90 23.74
C THR A 706 -40.43 26.90 22.99
N GLU A 707 -41.65 26.48 22.66
CA GLU A 707 -42.65 27.31 21.98
C GLU A 707 -43.56 27.99 23.01
N LEU A 708 -43.57 29.32 23.01
CA LEU A 708 -44.47 30.15 23.82
C LEU A 708 -45.58 30.70 22.93
N ARG A 709 -46.83 30.56 23.36
CA ARG A 709 -47.97 31.24 22.74
C ARG A 709 -48.17 32.60 23.43
N LEU A 710 -48.03 33.68 22.68
CA LEU A 710 -48.25 35.03 23.17
C LEU A 710 -49.75 35.36 23.22
N SER A 711 -50.09 36.46 23.89
CA SER A 711 -51.47 36.94 24.01
C SER A 711 -52.10 37.34 22.68
N ASP A 712 -51.30 37.68 21.67
CA ASP A 712 -51.73 37.99 20.30
C ASP A 712 -51.95 36.74 19.42
N GLY A 713 -51.72 35.54 19.97
CA GLY A 713 -51.84 34.26 19.28
C GLY A 713 -50.60 33.82 18.52
N SER A 714 -49.54 34.65 18.46
CA SER A 714 -48.27 34.29 17.83
C SER A 714 -47.49 33.24 18.63
N ILE A 715 -46.58 32.52 17.96
CA ILE A 715 -45.70 31.52 18.59
C ILE A 715 -44.28 32.07 18.62
N LEU A 716 -43.74 32.33 19.81
CA LEU A 716 -42.35 32.68 20.02
C LEU A 716 -41.53 31.41 20.30
N ILE A 717 -40.50 31.18 19.49
CA ILE A 717 -39.59 30.05 19.64
C ILE A 717 -38.36 30.53 20.41
N VAL A 718 -38.19 30.02 21.62
CA VAL A 718 -37.10 30.41 22.51
C VAL A 718 -36.10 29.25 22.62
N PRO A 719 -34.78 29.47 22.38
CA PRO A 719 -33.77 28.44 22.59
C PRO A 719 -33.78 27.94 24.03
N ASN A 720 -33.65 26.62 24.23
CA ASN A 720 -33.69 26.05 25.59
C ASN A 720 -32.56 26.56 26.48
N SER A 721 -31.39 26.90 25.90
CA SER A 721 -30.28 27.46 26.65
C SER A 721 -30.66 28.74 27.39
N GLN A 722 -31.52 29.58 26.81
CA GLN A 722 -31.95 30.83 27.45
C GLN A 722 -32.77 30.61 28.71
N PHE A 723 -33.56 29.53 28.81
CA PHE A 723 -34.31 29.21 30.04
C PHE A 723 -33.40 28.75 31.18
N ILE A 724 -32.19 28.29 30.86
CA ILE A 724 -31.20 27.85 31.86
C ILE A 724 -30.22 28.98 32.20
N THR A 725 -29.82 29.79 31.23
CA THR A 725 -28.80 30.84 31.45
C THR A 725 -29.36 32.20 31.83
N SER A 726 -30.67 32.45 31.62
CA SER A 726 -31.30 33.75 31.88
C SER A 726 -32.35 33.63 32.99
N ALA A 727 -32.65 34.75 33.67
CA ALA A 727 -33.72 34.78 34.67
C ALA A 727 -35.09 34.58 34.00
N VAL A 728 -35.87 33.62 34.51
CA VAL A 728 -37.22 33.30 34.02
C VAL A 728 -38.23 33.53 35.13
N ARG A 729 -39.27 34.33 34.87
CA ARG A 729 -40.40 34.49 35.79
C ARG A 729 -41.49 33.52 35.40
N ASN A 730 -41.74 32.50 36.22
CA ASN A 730 -42.88 31.61 36.08
C ASN A 730 -44.02 32.09 36.99
N ALA A 731 -45.14 32.50 36.39
CA ALA A 731 -46.27 33.09 37.11
C ALA A 731 -47.24 32.04 37.68
N THR A 732 -47.16 30.77 37.25
CA THR A 732 -48.11 29.71 37.60
C THR A 732 -47.47 28.51 38.31
N LEU A 733 -46.17 28.58 38.60
CA LEU A 733 -45.45 27.50 39.27
C LEU A 733 -45.96 27.31 40.70
N GLY A 734 -46.54 26.14 40.98
CA GLY A 734 -47.03 25.77 42.31
C GLY A 734 -48.43 26.29 42.64
N ASN A 735 -48.73 27.56 42.37
CA ASN A 735 -50.07 28.13 42.51
C ASN A 735 -50.32 29.22 41.45
N ALA A 736 -51.53 29.27 40.90
CA ALA A 736 -51.91 30.26 39.88
C ALA A 736 -52.32 31.62 40.49
N GLN A 737 -52.43 31.71 41.81
CA GLN A 737 -52.78 32.95 42.51
C GLN A 737 -51.77 34.05 42.22
N ALA A 738 -52.28 35.24 41.94
CA ALA A 738 -51.45 36.42 41.69
C ALA A 738 -51.89 37.56 42.62
N GLN A 739 -50.94 38.40 43.00
CA GLN A 739 -51.22 39.66 43.68
C GLN A 739 -51.20 40.78 42.65
N ILE A 740 -52.28 41.55 42.60
CA ILE A 740 -52.36 42.80 41.84
C ILE A 740 -52.22 43.95 42.83
N THR A 741 -51.38 44.91 42.48
CA THR A 741 -51.31 46.20 43.18
C THR A 741 -51.89 47.29 42.30
N ILE A 742 -52.83 48.05 42.83
CA ILE A 742 -53.52 49.15 42.16
C ILE A 742 -53.29 50.41 42.99
N LEU A 743 -52.85 51.48 42.35
CA LEU A 743 -52.63 52.78 42.99
C LEU A 743 -53.85 53.67 42.73
N PHE A 744 -54.41 54.23 43.78
CA PHE A 744 -55.48 55.22 43.73
C PHE A 744 -54.99 56.54 44.32
N SER A 745 -55.27 57.65 43.64
CA SER A 745 -54.91 58.99 44.11
C SER A 745 -56.19 59.76 44.45
N VAL A 746 -56.27 60.27 45.67
CA VAL A 746 -57.44 60.96 46.22
C VAL A 746 -56.99 62.29 46.83
N PRO A 747 -57.79 63.37 46.81
CA PRO A 747 -57.46 64.63 47.49
C PRO A 747 -57.13 64.43 48.98
N PRO A 748 -56.22 65.23 49.55
CA PRO A 748 -55.81 65.13 50.95
C PRO A 748 -56.97 65.40 51.94
N ASP A 749 -57.96 66.17 51.52
CA ASP A 749 -59.14 66.50 52.33
C ASP A 749 -60.20 65.38 52.34
N ALA A 750 -59.99 64.29 51.62
CA ALA A 750 -60.92 63.17 51.58
C ALA A 750 -60.84 62.32 52.85
N ASP A 751 -62.00 61.88 53.35
CA ASP A 751 -62.08 60.94 54.47
C ASP A 751 -61.52 59.56 54.08
N ILE A 752 -60.29 59.28 54.52
CA ILE A 752 -59.54 58.07 54.21
C ILE A 752 -60.28 56.81 54.68
N GLU A 753 -60.96 56.88 55.83
CA GLU A 753 -61.67 55.72 56.37
C GLU A 753 -62.91 55.42 55.51
N ARG A 754 -63.56 56.46 55.00
CA ARG A 754 -64.66 56.33 54.03
C ARG A 754 -64.19 55.78 52.67
N VAL A 755 -63.05 56.23 52.17
CA VAL A 755 -62.43 55.71 50.94
C VAL A 755 -62.06 54.23 51.08
N ARG A 756 -61.43 53.87 52.20
CA ARG A 756 -61.09 52.49 52.54
C ARG A 756 -62.35 51.62 52.64
N GLY A 757 -63.40 52.12 53.30
CA GLY A 757 -64.69 51.43 53.41
C GLY A 757 -65.34 51.15 52.06
N LEU A 758 -65.33 52.12 51.14
CA LEU A 758 -65.86 51.97 49.78
C LEU A 758 -65.06 50.96 48.96
N LEU A 759 -63.72 51.02 49.01
CA LEU A 759 -62.85 50.05 48.34
C LEU A 759 -63.08 48.63 48.87
N MET A 760 -63.18 48.45 50.19
CA MET A 760 -63.51 47.15 50.79
C MET A 760 -64.89 46.65 50.34
N GLN A 761 -65.88 47.55 50.23
CA GLN A 761 -67.22 47.19 49.75
C GLN A 761 -67.19 46.75 48.27
N VAL A 762 -66.44 47.44 47.42
CA VAL A 762 -66.24 47.06 46.01
C VAL A 762 -65.59 45.68 45.91
N LEU A 763 -64.55 45.42 46.70
CA LEU A 763 -63.85 44.14 46.71
C LEU A 763 -64.72 42.99 47.23
N SER A 764 -65.58 43.25 48.22
CA SER A 764 -66.51 42.25 48.77
C SER A 764 -67.55 41.77 47.76
N LYS A 765 -67.87 42.59 46.75
CA LYS A 765 -68.89 42.29 45.73
C LYS A 765 -68.32 41.56 44.51
N ARG A 766 -67.00 41.47 44.37
CA ARG A 766 -66.34 40.84 43.20
C ARG A 766 -65.99 39.39 43.47
N SER A 767 -66.41 38.52 42.55
CA SER A 767 -66.08 37.09 42.55
C SER A 767 -64.63 36.78 42.17
N ASP A 768 -63.95 37.70 41.49
CA ASP A 768 -62.59 37.50 40.97
C ASP A 768 -61.50 37.67 42.04
N VAL A 769 -61.87 38.24 43.19
CA VAL A 769 -61.00 38.50 44.33
C VAL A 769 -61.06 37.34 45.32
N LEU A 770 -59.90 36.87 45.76
CA LEU A 770 -59.80 35.72 46.64
C LEU A 770 -60.17 36.15 48.08
N GLN A 771 -61.38 35.79 48.53
CA GLN A 771 -61.88 36.17 49.87
C GLN A 771 -61.09 35.54 51.03
N THR A 772 -60.34 34.48 50.77
CA THR A 772 -59.48 33.80 51.76
C THR A 772 -58.22 34.59 52.12
N ALA A 773 -57.83 35.59 51.32
CA ALA A 773 -56.70 36.46 51.61
C ALA A 773 -57.23 37.90 51.80
N ALA A 774 -57.01 38.48 52.98
CA ALA A 774 -57.51 39.82 53.29
C ALA A 774 -56.85 40.86 52.37
N PRO A 775 -57.64 41.65 51.60
CA PRO A 775 -57.07 42.75 50.80
C PRO A 775 -56.46 43.79 51.73
N SER A 776 -55.30 44.33 51.34
CA SER A 776 -54.60 45.37 52.11
C SER A 776 -54.65 46.69 51.38
N ILE A 777 -55.04 47.74 52.11
CA ILE A 777 -55.03 49.12 51.64
C ILE A 777 -54.05 49.87 52.53
N THR A 778 -52.97 50.38 51.93
CA THR A 778 -51.95 51.15 52.64
C THR A 778 -51.79 52.53 52.01
N VAL A 779 -51.63 53.55 52.84
CA VAL A 779 -51.24 54.88 52.37
C VAL A 779 -49.75 54.81 51.99
N THR A 780 -49.44 55.02 50.73
CA THR A 780 -48.08 54.87 50.18
C THR A 780 -47.32 56.19 50.15
N ALA A 781 -48.01 57.28 49.82
CA ALA A 781 -47.41 58.61 49.74
C ALA A 781 -48.46 59.70 50.03
N LEU A 782 -48.00 60.78 50.66
CA LEU A 782 -48.76 62.01 50.88
C LEU A 782 -48.03 63.16 50.18
N SER A 783 -48.70 63.82 49.24
CA SER A 783 -48.22 64.98 48.49
C SER A 783 -49.10 66.20 48.76
N ALA A 784 -48.65 67.40 48.37
CA ALA A 784 -49.36 68.66 48.65
C ALA A 784 -50.80 68.70 48.09
N SER A 785 -51.07 68.01 46.98
CA SER A 785 -52.38 67.97 46.30
C SER A 785 -53.04 66.58 46.28
N THR A 786 -52.33 65.50 46.66
CA THR A 786 -52.84 64.12 46.54
C THR A 786 -52.35 63.19 47.64
N LEU A 787 -53.21 62.26 48.02
CA LEU A 787 -52.94 61.13 48.89
C LEU A 787 -53.03 59.85 48.06
N THR A 788 -51.93 59.09 47.99
CA THR A 788 -51.84 57.87 47.17
C THR A 788 -52.03 56.62 48.04
N LEU A 789 -53.04 55.83 47.71
CA LEU A 789 -53.39 54.56 48.33
C LEU A 789 -52.93 53.41 47.43
N SER A 790 -52.22 52.44 48.01
CA SER A 790 -51.90 51.17 47.36
C SER A 790 -52.89 50.12 47.83
N LEU A 791 -53.71 49.64 46.89
CA LEU A 791 -54.60 48.52 47.08
C LEU A 791 -53.91 47.25 46.56
N SER A 792 -53.61 46.32 47.46
CA SER A 792 -53.06 45.00 47.12
C SER A 792 -54.11 43.92 47.32
N VAL A 793 -54.39 43.18 46.25
CA VAL A 793 -55.45 42.17 46.21
C VAL A 793 -54.92 40.88 45.60
N GLN A 794 -55.23 39.75 46.23
CA GLN A 794 -54.98 38.45 45.63
C GLN A 794 -56.16 38.01 44.76
N ILE A 795 -55.84 37.51 43.58
CA ILE A 795 -56.79 36.97 42.60
C ILE A 795 -56.52 35.48 42.36
N ALA A 796 -57.55 34.76 41.93
CA ALA A 796 -57.48 33.32 41.73
C ALA A 796 -56.49 32.86 40.63
N SER A 797 -56.25 33.70 39.61
CA SER A 797 -55.36 33.36 38.50
C SER A 797 -54.65 34.57 37.91
N SER A 798 -53.33 34.51 37.73
CA SER A 798 -52.52 35.52 37.00
C SER A 798 -53.09 35.87 35.61
N ARG A 799 -53.77 34.92 34.96
CA ARG A 799 -54.39 35.07 33.64
C ARG A 799 -55.54 36.09 33.64
N LEU A 800 -56.22 36.21 34.77
CA LEU A 800 -57.35 37.13 34.96
C LEU A 800 -56.90 38.52 35.46
N ALA A 801 -55.59 38.71 35.71
CA ALA A 801 -55.08 39.93 36.32
C ALA A 801 -55.45 41.20 35.55
N GLY A 802 -55.40 41.18 34.21
CA GLY A 802 -55.79 42.31 33.38
C GLY A 802 -57.27 42.68 33.55
N GLY A 803 -58.15 41.68 33.43
CA GLY A 803 -59.60 41.87 33.57
C GLY A 803 -60.02 42.26 34.99
N ALA A 804 -59.46 41.60 36.01
CA ALA A 804 -59.73 41.92 37.41
C ALA A 804 -59.24 43.33 37.78
N ARG A 805 -58.04 43.73 37.33
CA ARG A 805 -57.53 45.09 37.54
C ARG A 805 -58.45 46.13 36.91
N SER A 806 -58.82 45.95 35.64
CA SER A 806 -59.72 46.88 34.94
C SER A 806 -61.08 46.97 35.64
N GLY A 807 -61.65 45.82 36.02
CA GLY A 807 -62.92 45.78 36.73
C GLY A 807 -62.88 46.45 38.10
N ILE A 808 -61.85 46.19 38.92
CA ILE A 808 -61.68 46.83 40.23
C ILE A 808 -61.56 48.36 40.08
N VAL A 809 -60.79 48.82 39.09
CA VAL A 809 -60.63 50.27 38.83
C VAL A 809 -61.97 50.91 38.42
N LEU A 810 -62.75 50.27 37.54
CA LEU A 810 -64.05 50.78 37.10
C LEU A 810 -65.08 50.81 38.23
N ASP A 811 -65.17 49.74 39.02
CA ASP A 811 -66.11 49.67 40.14
C ASP A 811 -65.72 50.65 41.25
N ALA A 812 -64.43 50.80 41.53
CA ALA A 812 -63.92 51.81 42.46
C ALA A 812 -64.23 53.22 41.97
N HIS A 813 -64.03 53.50 40.67
CA HIS A 813 -64.38 54.79 40.06
C HIS A 813 -65.87 55.11 40.23
N ASN A 814 -66.76 54.16 39.93
CA ASN A 814 -68.21 54.32 40.09
C ASN A 814 -68.60 54.53 41.56
N ALA A 815 -67.98 53.81 42.50
CA ALA A 815 -68.24 53.94 43.92
C ALA A 815 -67.77 55.31 44.49
N PHE A 816 -66.61 55.80 44.03
CA PHE A 816 -66.12 57.13 44.41
C PHE A 816 -66.99 58.25 43.83
N ALA A 817 -67.41 58.13 42.56
CA ALA A 817 -68.32 59.08 41.94
C ALA A 817 -69.67 59.17 42.67
N ALA A 818 -70.26 58.03 43.04
CA ALA A 818 -71.52 57.99 43.79
C ALA A 818 -71.42 58.55 45.22
N ALA A 819 -70.22 58.52 45.81
CA ALA A 819 -69.96 59.05 47.15
C ALA A 819 -69.49 60.52 47.16
N GLY A 820 -69.37 61.16 46.00
CA GLY A 820 -68.88 62.55 45.87
C GLY A 820 -67.38 62.71 46.11
N ILE A 821 -66.60 61.63 46.00
CA ILE A 821 -65.14 61.65 46.18
C ILE A 821 -64.50 61.86 44.81
N ALA A 822 -63.95 63.06 44.59
CA ALA A 822 -63.22 63.35 43.36
C ALA A 822 -61.92 62.53 43.32
N LEU A 823 -61.70 61.78 42.24
CA LEU A 823 -60.39 61.21 41.96
C LEU A 823 -59.49 62.34 41.46
N SER A 824 -58.36 62.55 42.12
CA SER A 824 -57.37 63.51 41.63
C SER A 824 -56.54 62.84 40.55
N THR A 825 -56.44 63.47 39.38
CA THR A 825 -55.49 63.05 38.36
C THR A 825 -54.08 63.29 38.88
N ALA A 826 -53.16 62.37 38.63
CA ALA A 826 -51.78 62.47 39.12
C ALA A 826 -51.01 63.70 38.60
N ASP A 827 -51.61 64.53 37.74
CA ASP A 827 -51.17 65.86 37.39
C ASP A 827 -52.37 66.83 37.48
N GLY A 828 -52.28 67.82 38.39
CA GLY A 828 -53.23 68.92 38.56
C GLY A 828 -54.00 68.88 39.88
#